data_AF-A0AAV6IVD6-F1
#
_entry.id   AF-A0AAV6IVD6-F1
#
_cell.length_a   1.000
_cell.length_b   1.000
_cell.length_c   1.000
_cell.angle_alpha   90.00
_cell.angle_beta   90.00
_cell.angle_gamma   90.00
#
_symmetry.space_group_name_H-M   'P 1'
#
loop_
_entity.id
_entity.type
_entity.pdbx_description
1 polymer ?
#
loop_
_entity_poly.entity_id
_entity_poly.type
_entity_poly.pdbx_seq_one_letter_code
_entity_poly.pdbx_strand_id
1 'polypeptide(L)'
;MKNGCIDFVDFVDKLVLRFAEGDQNILRTNHVTWLLAQIIRVELVMNALNSDSRKVETTRKILSFHKEDRTSDPNNPQSILLDFISSCQNLRIWSLNTATREYLNNEQLQKGKQIDEWWRQVSKGDRMMDYMTLDDRSIGMFWVVSYTMAQPACETVMTWLTSAGLTELLPGSNLQSNDRLMVMREVCPLPVSLLSGFSINLLMKLAFQMEDSMFSGQVVPSIAMIETYVRMLLLAPHALFRSHLSHLSQRNPALLNRPGASLLVLEILNYRLLSLYRYQGKSKNLMYDITKIISTLKGKRGDHRILRLAENLCMNLIFSLREFFFAKKEGKGPTEFTETLNRITITTLAIIIKTRGIAEAEQLLYLPTMVEQILATSQHTWSEKTLRYFPPILRDALSGRIDKRGLAIQTWQQAETTVIHQCTQLLSPSADPSYVVTYISHSFPQHRKYLCAGAWILMHGHPENINNANLGRVLREFSPEEVTDNIYTMVDVLLHHIQLELQHGHSLQELISKASTNLAYFIWTNELLPLDILLLALIDRDDDPHALRIAMVLCDKCGGFLDVDKDEVKEHLKWVHIKVRVEICIAYLVRGGSKGGNEQDGEREARVAVQVAVDAPLVMAEHVNMYDWNDGEVFEIGDSLQEVSEWLGRRHLGFNSFSDIEEMWESSAQME
;
A
#
# COMPACT_ATOMS: atom_id res chain seq x y z
N MET A 1 -27.24 15.55 2.97
CA MET A 1 -28.20 14.91 2.04
C MET A 1 -28.08 13.40 2.06
N LYS A 2 -26.98 12.79 1.56
CA LYS A 2 -26.84 11.33 1.51
C LYS A 2 -27.01 10.61 2.86
N ASN A 3 -26.42 11.16 3.92
CA ASN A 3 -26.50 10.59 5.28
C ASN A 3 -27.68 11.17 6.09
N GLY A 4 -28.66 11.82 5.44
CA GLY A 4 -29.80 12.46 6.12
C GLY A 4 -29.48 13.76 6.88
N CYS A 5 -28.21 14.19 6.96
CA CYS A 5 -27.82 15.39 7.72
C CYS A 5 -28.34 16.73 7.18
N ILE A 6 -28.83 16.76 5.93
CA ILE A 6 -29.35 17.97 5.27
C ILE A 6 -30.56 17.52 4.45
N ASP A 7 -31.72 18.12 4.72
CA ASP A 7 -32.92 17.97 3.89
C ASP A 7 -32.75 18.72 2.57
N PHE A 8 -33.07 18.07 1.46
CA PHE A 8 -32.81 18.62 0.13
C PHE A 8 -33.72 19.80 -0.20
N VAL A 9 -35.01 19.71 0.16
CA VAL A 9 -35.99 20.74 -0.17
C VAL A 9 -35.74 22.00 0.67
N ASP A 10 -35.51 21.84 1.98
CA ASP A 10 -35.13 22.93 2.88
C ASP A 10 -33.81 23.60 2.45
N PHE A 11 -32.82 22.81 2.00
CA PHE A 11 -31.58 23.36 1.47
C PHE A 11 -31.82 24.24 0.23
N VAL A 12 -32.61 23.77 -0.73
CA VAL A 12 -32.94 24.54 -1.94
C VAL A 12 -33.72 25.81 -1.57
N ASP A 13 -34.70 25.71 -0.68
CA ASP A 13 -35.49 26.86 -0.22
C ASP A 13 -34.61 27.93 0.44
N LYS A 14 -33.72 27.52 1.36
CA LYS A 14 -32.75 28.43 1.99
C LYS A 14 -31.76 29.01 1.00
N LEU A 15 -31.30 28.23 0.02
CA LEU A 15 -30.38 28.70 -1.01
C LEU A 15 -31.04 29.78 -1.89
N VAL A 16 -32.31 29.62 -2.26
CA VAL A 16 -33.07 30.65 -2.99
C VAL A 16 -33.27 31.91 -2.15
N LEU A 17 -33.59 31.78 -0.86
CA LEU A 17 -33.74 32.94 0.02
C LEU A 17 -32.44 33.73 0.13
N ARG A 18 -31.30 33.05 0.34
CA ARG A 18 -29.97 33.67 0.33
C ARG A 18 -29.63 34.29 -1.02
N PHE A 19 -30.04 33.67 -2.12
CA PHE A 19 -29.87 34.20 -3.47
C PHE A 19 -30.64 35.52 -3.69
N ALA A 20 -31.82 35.67 -3.08
CA ALA A 20 -32.60 36.90 -3.12
C ALA A 20 -32.01 38.03 -2.25
N GLU A 21 -31.19 37.71 -1.24
CA GLU A 21 -30.64 38.65 -0.24
C GLU A 21 -29.36 39.41 -0.67
N GLY A 22 -28.77 39.14 -1.84
CA GLY A 22 -27.95 40.14 -2.54
C GLY A 22 -26.44 39.92 -2.75
N ASP A 23 -25.91 38.69 -2.73
CA ASP A 23 -24.46 38.45 -2.93
C ASP A 23 -24.07 38.26 -4.42
N GLN A 24 -24.28 39.27 -5.27
CA GLN A 24 -24.26 39.14 -6.74
C GLN A 24 -22.90 38.82 -7.40
N ASN A 25 -21.76 39.01 -6.70
CA ASN A 25 -20.43 38.79 -7.29
C ASN A 25 -20.00 37.31 -7.33
N ILE A 26 -20.47 36.48 -6.39
CA ILE A 26 -20.24 35.01 -6.37
C ILE A 26 -21.07 34.31 -7.48
N LEU A 27 -22.02 35.03 -8.08
CA LEU A 27 -23.14 34.50 -8.85
C LEU A 27 -23.05 34.69 -10.37
N ARG A 28 -21.88 35.05 -10.93
CA ARG A 28 -21.70 35.26 -12.39
C ARG A 28 -21.42 33.98 -13.20
N THR A 29 -21.51 32.79 -12.60
CA THR A 29 -21.06 31.55 -13.24
C THR A 29 -22.00 30.38 -12.98
N ASN A 30 -22.02 29.41 -13.90
CA ASN A 30 -22.87 28.21 -13.79
C ASN A 30 -22.34 27.14 -12.80
N HIS A 31 -21.41 27.49 -11.91
CA HIS A 31 -20.87 26.55 -10.92
C HIS A 31 -21.92 26.04 -9.93
N VAL A 32 -22.90 26.89 -9.55
CA VAL A 32 -24.01 26.47 -8.67
C VAL A 32 -24.89 25.44 -9.38
N THR A 33 -25.24 25.70 -10.64
CA THR A 33 -25.98 24.76 -11.52
C THR A 33 -25.22 23.44 -11.66
N TRP A 34 -23.90 23.50 -11.86
CA TRP A 34 -23.04 22.32 -11.93
C TRP A 34 -23.01 21.51 -10.62
N LEU A 35 -22.85 22.17 -9.47
CA LEU A 35 -22.90 21.52 -8.16
C LEU A 35 -24.25 20.82 -7.93
N LEU A 36 -25.36 21.49 -8.27
CA LEU A 36 -26.69 20.90 -8.21
C LEU A 36 -26.82 19.68 -9.14
N ALA A 37 -26.30 19.76 -10.38
CA ALA A 37 -26.30 18.64 -11.32
C ALA A 37 -25.50 17.42 -10.82
N GLN A 38 -24.47 17.63 -10.00
CA GLN A 38 -23.73 16.54 -9.33
C GLN A 38 -24.60 15.84 -8.27
N ILE A 39 -25.37 16.61 -7.50
CA ILE A 39 -26.12 16.14 -6.34
C ILE A 39 -27.48 15.50 -6.73
N ILE A 40 -28.16 16.04 -7.76
CA ILE A 40 -29.57 15.80 -8.06
C ILE A 40 -29.92 14.36 -8.52
N ARG A 41 -28.95 13.47 -8.76
CA ARG A 41 -29.23 12.07 -9.20
C ARG A 41 -28.76 11.00 -8.23
N VAL A 42 -28.49 11.37 -6.99
CA VAL A 42 -28.57 10.38 -5.93
C VAL A 42 -30.06 10.13 -5.72
N GLU A 43 -30.51 8.89 -5.89
CA GLU A 43 -31.90 8.40 -5.76
C GLU A 43 -32.69 9.05 -4.62
N LEU A 44 -32.01 9.48 -3.55
CA LEU A 44 -32.52 10.27 -2.42
C LEU A 44 -33.12 11.64 -2.80
N VAL A 45 -32.48 12.43 -3.67
CA VAL A 45 -33.01 13.72 -4.13
C VAL A 45 -34.26 13.51 -4.98
N MET A 46 -34.28 12.45 -5.78
CA MET A 46 -35.44 12.06 -6.58
C MET A 46 -36.59 11.54 -5.73
N ASN A 47 -36.30 10.73 -4.69
CA ASN A 47 -37.30 10.30 -3.72
C ASN A 47 -37.88 11.50 -2.96
N ALA A 48 -37.03 12.43 -2.50
CA ALA A 48 -37.47 13.65 -1.85
C ALA A 48 -38.37 14.51 -2.75
N LEU A 49 -38.00 14.70 -4.03
CA LEU A 49 -38.81 15.45 -4.99
C LEU A 49 -40.14 14.74 -5.32
N ASN A 50 -40.17 13.40 -5.38
CA ASN A 50 -41.39 12.64 -5.62
C ASN A 50 -42.34 12.63 -4.43
N SER A 51 -41.82 12.73 -3.22
CA SER A 51 -42.60 12.81 -1.97
C SER A 51 -43.06 14.24 -1.63
N ASP A 52 -42.48 15.26 -2.26
CA ASP A 52 -42.85 16.67 -2.05
C ASP A 52 -44.09 17.06 -2.87
N SER A 53 -45.14 17.55 -2.19
CA SER A 53 -46.35 18.08 -2.85
C SER A 53 -46.07 19.35 -3.66
N ARG A 54 -44.94 20.02 -3.40
CA ARG A 54 -44.47 21.23 -4.12
C ARG A 54 -43.40 20.92 -5.17
N LYS A 55 -43.29 19.66 -5.62
CA LYS A 55 -42.30 19.19 -6.60
C LYS A 55 -42.05 20.14 -7.78
N VAL A 56 -43.11 20.70 -8.38
CA VAL A 56 -42.99 21.62 -9.53
C VAL A 56 -42.32 22.94 -9.15
N GLU A 57 -42.67 23.50 -7.99
CA GLU A 57 -42.09 24.73 -7.46
C GLU A 57 -40.63 24.51 -7.03
N THR A 58 -40.34 23.42 -6.34
CA THR A 58 -38.97 23.04 -5.96
C THR A 58 -38.09 22.83 -7.21
N THR A 59 -38.64 22.23 -8.27
CA THR A 59 -37.94 22.09 -9.57
C THR A 59 -37.69 23.45 -10.22
N ARG A 60 -38.66 24.37 -10.19
CA ARG A 60 -38.50 25.74 -10.72
C ARG A 60 -37.39 26.50 -10.00
N LYS A 61 -37.34 26.40 -8.67
CA LYS A 61 -36.28 26.99 -7.84
C LYS A 61 -34.89 26.47 -8.22
N ILE A 62 -34.75 25.16 -8.42
CA ILE A 62 -33.49 24.54 -8.88
C ILE A 62 -33.04 25.10 -10.23
N LEU A 63 -33.97 25.32 -11.16
CA LEU A 63 -33.66 25.84 -12.50
C LEU A 63 -33.32 27.34 -12.49
N SER A 64 -33.83 28.10 -11.52
CA SER A 64 -33.58 29.55 -11.43
C SER A 64 -32.12 29.94 -11.14
N PHE A 65 -31.28 29.00 -10.73
CA PHE A 65 -29.86 29.26 -10.45
C PHE A 65 -28.99 29.39 -11.71
N HIS A 66 -29.51 29.04 -12.88
CA HIS A 66 -28.78 29.18 -14.14
C HIS A 66 -28.59 30.65 -14.53
N LYS A 67 -27.41 30.96 -15.08
CA LYS A 67 -27.08 32.26 -15.66
C LYS A 67 -26.57 32.11 -17.10
N GLU A 68 -26.93 33.07 -17.95
CA GLU A 68 -26.58 33.12 -19.38
C GLU A 68 -25.19 33.74 -19.66
N ASP A 69 -24.42 34.08 -18.62
CA ASP A 69 -23.15 34.80 -18.80
C ASP A 69 -22.13 33.95 -19.57
N ARG A 70 -21.68 34.51 -20.71
CA ARG A 70 -20.70 33.91 -21.61
C ARG A 70 -19.31 33.98 -20.98
N THR A 71 -18.66 32.83 -20.84
CA THR A 71 -17.27 32.72 -20.39
C THR A 71 -16.32 33.35 -21.42
N SER A 72 -15.21 33.92 -20.95
CA SER A 72 -14.24 34.64 -21.78
C SER A 72 -13.34 33.74 -22.64
N ASP A 73 -13.22 32.45 -22.31
CA ASP A 73 -12.50 31.44 -23.08
C ASP A 73 -13.46 30.31 -23.50
N PRO A 74 -13.87 30.24 -24.78
CA PRO A 74 -14.86 29.29 -25.26
C PRO A 74 -14.30 27.87 -25.49
N ASN A 75 -12.98 27.66 -25.47
CA ASN A 75 -12.38 26.39 -25.89
C ASN A 75 -11.83 25.52 -24.74
N ASN A 76 -11.81 26.02 -23.50
CA ASN A 76 -11.44 25.25 -22.32
C ASN A 76 -12.52 24.20 -21.95
N PRO A 77 -12.16 22.95 -21.57
CA PRO A 77 -13.11 21.92 -21.16
C PRO A 77 -14.11 22.36 -20.08
N GLN A 78 -13.65 23.16 -19.11
CA GLN A 78 -14.48 23.66 -18.00
C GLN A 78 -15.52 24.67 -18.49
N SER A 79 -15.12 25.59 -19.37
CA SER A 79 -16.04 26.56 -19.99
C SER A 79 -17.14 25.85 -20.78
N ILE A 80 -16.77 24.82 -21.55
CA ILE A 80 -17.72 24.01 -22.31
C ILE A 80 -18.69 23.30 -21.36
N LEU A 81 -18.19 22.67 -20.30
CA LEU A 81 -19.06 22.02 -19.31
C LEU A 81 -20.06 23.02 -18.71
N LEU A 82 -19.59 24.19 -18.26
CA LEU A 82 -20.43 25.21 -17.63
C LEU A 82 -21.45 25.84 -18.60
N ASP A 83 -21.15 25.91 -19.90
CA ASP A 83 -22.08 26.40 -20.91
C ASP A 83 -23.24 25.41 -21.19
N PHE A 84 -22.94 24.11 -21.10
CA PHE A 84 -23.90 23.04 -21.39
C PHE A 84 -24.62 22.48 -20.15
N ILE A 85 -24.09 22.68 -18.94
CA ILE A 85 -24.56 21.99 -17.72
C ILE A 85 -26.03 22.25 -17.39
N SER A 86 -26.53 23.44 -17.71
CA SER A 86 -27.94 23.79 -17.55
C SER A 86 -28.83 22.95 -18.45
N SER A 87 -28.42 22.76 -19.71
CA SER A 87 -29.10 21.86 -20.66
C SER A 87 -29.04 20.41 -20.17
N CYS A 88 -27.90 19.97 -19.62
CA CYS A 88 -27.78 18.63 -19.04
C CYS A 88 -28.73 18.40 -17.87
N GLN A 89 -28.78 19.35 -16.93
CA GLN A 89 -29.64 19.29 -15.76
C GLN A 89 -31.11 19.29 -16.16
N ASN A 90 -31.48 20.14 -17.13
CA ASN A 90 -32.82 20.20 -17.70
C ASN A 90 -33.25 18.91 -18.39
N LEU A 91 -32.43 18.35 -19.28
CA LEU A 91 -32.73 17.07 -19.95
C LEU A 91 -32.90 15.94 -18.93
N ARG A 92 -32.13 15.95 -17.85
CA ARG A 92 -32.19 14.97 -16.77
C ARG A 92 -33.45 15.12 -15.93
N ILE A 93 -33.82 16.34 -15.56
CA ILE A 93 -35.10 16.63 -14.89
C ILE A 93 -36.28 16.27 -15.81
N TRP A 94 -36.19 16.59 -17.10
CA TRP A 94 -37.20 16.29 -18.12
C TRP A 94 -37.46 14.78 -18.26
N SER A 95 -36.41 13.96 -18.31
CA SER A 95 -36.53 12.49 -18.36
C SER A 95 -37.30 11.89 -17.17
N LEU A 96 -37.48 12.67 -16.09
CA LEU A 96 -38.05 12.23 -14.82
C LEU A 96 -39.36 12.97 -14.46
N ASN A 97 -39.67 14.10 -15.11
CA ASN A 97 -40.89 14.88 -14.89
C ASN A 97 -41.36 15.59 -16.16
N THR A 98 -42.23 14.93 -16.93
CA THR A 98 -42.78 15.45 -18.20
C THR A 98 -43.60 16.74 -18.02
N ALA A 99 -44.10 17.04 -16.81
CA ALA A 99 -44.86 18.24 -16.50
C ALA A 99 -44.03 19.54 -16.48
N THR A 100 -42.70 19.43 -16.57
CA THR A 100 -41.78 20.60 -16.62
C THR A 100 -41.45 21.08 -18.04
N ARG A 101 -42.07 20.46 -19.06
CA ARG A 101 -41.78 20.70 -20.48
C ARG A 101 -41.98 22.15 -20.93
N GLU A 102 -42.89 22.90 -20.30
CA GLU A 102 -43.23 24.27 -20.68
C GLU A 102 -42.19 25.32 -20.23
N TYR A 103 -41.22 24.94 -19.40
CA TYR A 103 -40.26 25.86 -18.79
C TYR A 103 -38.87 25.86 -19.45
N LEU A 104 -38.69 25.12 -20.56
CA LEU A 104 -37.41 25.02 -21.27
C LEU A 104 -37.27 26.14 -22.31
N ASN A 105 -36.14 26.86 -22.27
CA ASN A 105 -35.81 27.82 -23.32
C ASN A 105 -35.34 27.09 -24.59
N ASN A 106 -35.61 27.66 -25.77
CA ASN A 106 -35.21 27.12 -27.08
C ASN A 106 -33.69 26.88 -27.17
N GLU A 107 -32.87 27.72 -26.55
CA GLU A 107 -31.41 27.56 -26.55
C GLU A 107 -30.96 26.24 -25.88
N GLN A 108 -31.56 25.91 -24.74
CA GLN A 108 -31.23 24.69 -23.99
C GLN A 108 -31.60 23.43 -24.78
N LEU A 109 -32.72 23.46 -25.50
CA LEU A 109 -33.12 22.39 -26.41
C LEU A 109 -32.14 22.23 -27.58
N GLN A 110 -31.61 23.33 -28.12
CA GLN A 110 -30.60 23.27 -29.18
C GLN A 110 -29.27 22.71 -28.67
N LYS A 111 -28.81 23.14 -27.49
CA LYS A 111 -27.63 22.56 -26.83
C LYS A 111 -27.80 21.08 -26.54
N GLY A 112 -28.99 20.64 -26.12
CA GLY A 112 -29.33 19.23 -25.99
C GLY A 112 -29.14 18.43 -27.28
N LYS A 113 -29.64 18.94 -28.41
CA LYS A 113 -29.42 18.32 -29.72
C LYS A 113 -27.95 18.29 -30.13
N GLN A 114 -27.17 19.30 -29.76
CA GLN A 114 -25.73 19.32 -30.04
C GLN A 114 -24.99 18.22 -29.25
N ILE A 115 -25.39 17.96 -27.99
CA ILE A 115 -24.85 16.85 -27.20
C ILE A 115 -25.14 15.51 -27.89
N ASP A 116 -26.40 15.29 -28.27
CA ASP A 116 -26.81 14.04 -28.91
C ASP A 116 -26.11 13.84 -30.28
N GLU A 117 -25.99 14.91 -31.06
CA GLU A 117 -25.32 14.86 -32.36
C GLU A 117 -23.83 14.58 -32.21
N TRP A 118 -23.16 15.26 -31.28
CA TRP A 118 -21.74 15.01 -30.98
C TRP A 118 -21.53 13.57 -30.52
N TRP A 119 -22.33 13.09 -29.56
CA TRP A 119 -22.24 11.72 -29.08
C TRP A 119 -22.44 10.71 -30.21
N ARG A 120 -23.44 10.94 -31.06
CA ARG A 120 -23.71 10.09 -32.23
C ARG A 120 -22.56 10.11 -33.24
N GLN A 121 -21.85 11.23 -33.40
CA GLN A 121 -20.70 11.31 -34.29
C GLN A 121 -19.51 10.52 -33.76
N VAL A 122 -19.21 10.63 -32.46
CA VAL A 122 -18.04 9.95 -31.88
C VAL A 122 -18.30 8.48 -31.55
N SER A 123 -19.56 8.08 -31.38
CA SER A 123 -19.96 6.67 -31.21
C SER A 123 -20.24 5.93 -32.53
N LYS A 124 -20.13 6.60 -33.68
CA LYS A 124 -20.41 6.00 -35.00
C LYS A 124 -19.19 5.23 -35.55
N GLY A 125 -19.37 3.93 -35.80
CA GLY A 125 -18.40 3.03 -36.42
C GLY A 125 -17.57 2.22 -35.40
N ASP A 126 -16.74 1.29 -35.87
CA ASP A 126 -15.83 0.48 -35.02
C ASP A 126 -14.63 1.27 -34.47
N ARG A 127 -14.57 2.59 -34.69
CA ARG A 127 -13.45 3.42 -34.27
C ARG A 127 -13.64 3.81 -32.81
N MET A 128 -12.91 3.13 -31.93
CA MET A 128 -12.86 3.43 -30.51
C MET A 128 -12.32 4.84 -30.24
N MET A 129 -12.91 5.54 -29.27
CA MET A 129 -12.41 6.83 -28.79
C MET A 129 -11.03 6.66 -28.13
N ASP A 130 -10.04 7.41 -28.61
CA ASP A 130 -8.71 7.45 -28.02
C ASP A 130 -8.62 8.59 -27.01
N TYR A 131 -8.65 8.23 -25.72
CA TYR A 131 -8.66 9.19 -24.62
C TYR A 131 -7.32 9.92 -24.42
N MET A 132 -6.24 9.48 -25.06
CA MET A 132 -4.92 10.12 -24.95
C MET A 132 -4.72 11.26 -25.95
N THR A 133 -5.55 11.32 -26.99
CA THR A 133 -5.42 12.29 -28.09
C THR A 133 -6.61 13.24 -28.20
N LEU A 134 -7.48 13.26 -27.18
CA LEU A 134 -8.63 14.18 -27.15
C LEU A 134 -8.16 15.64 -27.03
N ASP A 135 -8.73 16.50 -27.88
CA ASP A 135 -8.60 17.94 -27.73
C ASP A 135 -9.48 18.45 -26.57
N ASP A 136 -9.16 19.65 -26.08
CA ASP A 136 -9.88 20.30 -24.99
C ASP A 136 -11.40 20.36 -25.20
N ARG A 137 -11.81 20.57 -26.46
CA ARG A 137 -13.23 20.57 -26.81
C ARG A 137 -13.88 19.21 -26.62
N SER A 138 -13.25 18.13 -27.08
CA SER A 138 -13.77 16.77 -26.91
C SER A 138 -13.76 16.34 -25.45
N ILE A 139 -12.76 16.74 -24.66
CA ILE A 139 -12.75 16.53 -23.20
C ILE A 139 -13.98 17.20 -22.57
N GLY A 140 -14.22 18.48 -22.87
CA GLY A 140 -15.37 19.22 -22.35
C GLY A 140 -16.71 18.60 -22.76
N MET A 141 -16.86 18.20 -24.02
CA MET A 141 -18.07 17.53 -24.50
C MET A 141 -18.27 16.15 -23.87
N PHE A 142 -17.20 15.38 -23.63
CA PHE A 142 -17.30 14.10 -22.93
C PHE A 142 -17.73 14.29 -21.47
N TRP A 143 -17.23 15.33 -20.79
CA TRP A 143 -17.71 15.70 -19.45
C TRP A 143 -19.20 15.99 -19.48
N VAL A 144 -19.68 16.78 -20.44
CA VAL A 144 -21.11 17.09 -20.63
C VAL A 144 -21.95 15.81 -20.79
N VAL A 145 -21.49 14.87 -21.62
CA VAL A 145 -22.13 13.55 -21.80
C VAL A 145 -22.19 12.77 -20.48
N SER A 146 -21.16 12.85 -19.64
CA SER A 146 -21.16 12.16 -18.33
C SER A 146 -22.33 12.58 -17.42
N TYR A 147 -22.90 13.79 -17.59
CA TYR A 147 -24.05 14.27 -16.82
C TYR A 147 -25.38 13.82 -17.42
N THR A 148 -25.50 13.68 -18.74
CA THR A 148 -26.74 13.30 -19.42
C THR A 148 -26.84 11.78 -19.58
N MET A 149 -25.85 11.18 -20.23
CA MET A 149 -25.80 9.78 -20.70
C MET A 149 -24.71 8.98 -19.96
N ALA A 150 -24.79 8.95 -18.63
CA ALA A 150 -23.77 8.30 -17.80
C ALA A 150 -23.58 6.80 -18.09
N GLN A 151 -24.62 6.07 -18.50
CA GLN A 151 -24.49 4.64 -18.79
C GLN A 151 -23.71 4.38 -20.10
N PRO A 152 -24.09 4.97 -21.25
CA PRO A 152 -23.30 4.89 -22.47
C PRO A 152 -21.84 5.35 -22.31
N ALA A 153 -21.62 6.46 -21.59
CA ALA A 153 -20.26 6.94 -21.33
C ALA A 153 -19.43 5.94 -20.53
N CYS A 154 -20.04 5.28 -19.54
CA CYS A 154 -19.40 4.23 -18.74
C CYS A 154 -18.98 3.05 -19.60
N GLU A 155 -19.86 2.60 -20.50
CA GLU A 155 -19.59 1.49 -21.42
C GLU A 155 -18.44 1.82 -22.36
N THR A 156 -18.39 3.02 -22.94
CA THR A 156 -17.27 3.42 -23.81
C THR A 156 -15.93 3.46 -23.07
N VAL A 157 -15.92 3.87 -21.80
CA VAL A 157 -14.69 3.81 -20.98
C VAL A 157 -14.29 2.35 -20.70
N MET A 158 -15.25 1.48 -20.36
CA MET A 158 -14.95 0.06 -20.15
C MET A 158 -14.46 -0.61 -21.43
N THR A 159 -15.01 -0.26 -22.60
CA THR A 159 -14.53 -0.72 -23.90
C THR A 159 -13.10 -0.29 -24.14
N TRP A 160 -12.72 0.96 -23.81
CA TRP A 160 -11.32 1.40 -23.90
C TRP A 160 -10.39 0.56 -23.03
N LEU A 161 -10.74 0.36 -21.76
CA LEU A 161 -9.93 -0.38 -20.80
C LEU A 161 -9.76 -1.88 -21.15
N THR A 162 -10.61 -2.40 -22.05
CA THR A 162 -10.60 -3.80 -22.50
C THR A 162 -10.24 -3.96 -23.99
N SER A 163 -9.93 -2.85 -24.66
CA SER A 163 -9.82 -2.77 -26.12
C SER A 163 -8.67 -3.55 -26.75
N ALA A 164 -7.55 -3.65 -26.03
CA ALA A 164 -6.40 -4.43 -26.48
C ALA A 164 -6.69 -5.95 -26.47
N GLY A 165 -7.83 -6.37 -25.92
CA GLY A 165 -8.27 -7.77 -25.90
C GLY A 165 -7.58 -8.58 -24.80
N LEU A 166 -7.62 -9.90 -24.95
CA LEU A 166 -7.08 -10.84 -23.98
C LEU A 166 -5.83 -11.52 -24.51
N THR A 167 -4.93 -11.90 -23.61
CA THR A 167 -3.76 -12.74 -23.90
C THR A 167 -3.69 -13.87 -22.88
N GLU A 168 -3.36 -15.06 -23.35
CA GLU A 168 -3.07 -16.21 -22.51
C GLU A 168 -1.62 -16.07 -22.03
N LEU A 169 -1.41 -15.91 -20.72
CA LEU A 169 -0.08 -16.05 -20.14
C LEU A 169 0.18 -17.54 -19.92
N LEU A 170 1.20 -18.06 -20.62
CA LEU A 170 1.73 -19.37 -20.31
C LEU A 170 2.35 -19.32 -18.91
N PRO A 171 2.07 -20.28 -18.02
CA PRO A 171 2.72 -20.31 -16.72
C PRO A 171 4.24 -20.34 -16.92
N GLY A 172 4.95 -19.40 -16.30
CA GLY A 172 6.40 -19.45 -16.21
C GLY A 172 6.85 -20.76 -15.56
N SER A 173 8.13 -21.10 -15.70
CA SER A 173 8.76 -22.36 -15.23
C SER A 173 8.54 -22.73 -13.75
N ASN A 174 7.95 -21.83 -12.96
CA ASN A 174 7.73 -21.97 -11.52
C ASN A 174 6.27 -22.12 -11.07
N LEU A 175 5.27 -22.02 -11.97
CA LEU A 175 3.85 -22.21 -11.65
C LEU A 175 3.37 -23.63 -12.02
N GLN A 176 2.48 -24.22 -11.22
CA GLN A 176 1.90 -25.53 -11.50
C GLN A 176 1.20 -25.53 -12.87
N SER A 177 1.45 -26.59 -13.64
CA SER A 177 1.26 -26.67 -15.09
C SER A 177 -0.18 -26.77 -15.61
N ASN A 178 -1.22 -26.48 -14.82
CA ASN A 178 -2.61 -26.75 -15.21
C ASN A 178 -3.56 -25.55 -15.30
N ASP A 179 -3.19 -24.36 -14.83
CA ASP A 179 -4.08 -23.18 -14.90
C ASP A 179 -3.61 -22.22 -16.00
N ARG A 180 -4.33 -22.20 -17.13
CA ARG A 180 -4.16 -21.19 -18.17
C ARG A 180 -4.71 -19.85 -17.66
N LEU A 181 -3.83 -18.87 -17.48
CA LEU A 181 -4.21 -17.56 -16.96
C LEU A 181 -4.56 -16.63 -18.13
N MET A 182 -5.81 -16.19 -18.19
CA MET A 182 -6.23 -15.15 -19.15
C MET A 182 -5.97 -13.78 -18.54
N VAL A 183 -5.26 -12.93 -19.27
CA VAL A 183 -4.89 -11.57 -18.83
C VAL A 183 -5.38 -10.55 -19.85
N MET A 184 -5.91 -9.42 -19.37
CA MET A 184 -6.25 -8.29 -20.24
C MET A 184 -4.97 -7.66 -20.76
N ARG A 185 -4.88 -7.42 -22.07
CA ARG A 185 -3.74 -6.67 -22.63
C ARG A 185 -3.74 -5.25 -22.09
N GLU A 186 -2.54 -4.73 -21.87
CA GLU A 186 -2.35 -3.37 -21.37
C GLU A 186 -2.80 -2.31 -22.38
N VAL A 187 -3.38 -1.25 -21.83
CA VAL A 187 -3.72 0.00 -22.52
C VAL A 187 -3.17 1.15 -21.68
N CYS A 188 -3.44 2.41 -22.07
CA CYS A 188 -3.06 3.54 -21.22
C CYS A 188 -4.19 3.87 -20.20
N PRO A 189 -3.88 4.07 -18.91
CA PRO A 189 -4.87 4.46 -17.89
C PRO A 189 -5.42 5.85 -18.17
N LEU A 190 -6.70 6.09 -17.88
CA LEU A 190 -7.32 7.39 -18.17
C LEU A 190 -6.59 8.55 -17.46
N PRO A 191 -6.36 9.69 -18.15
CA PRO A 191 -5.64 10.80 -17.58
C PRO A 191 -6.49 11.50 -16.50
N VAL A 192 -5.82 11.99 -15.45
CA VAL A 192 -6.47 12.71 -14.35
C VAL A 192 -7.21 13.96 -14.86
N SER A 193 -6.65 14.64 -15.87
CA SER A 193 -7.31 15.76 -16.55
C SER A 193 -8.71 15.39 -17.01
N LEU A 194 -8.87 14.27 -17.74
CA LEU A 194 -10.18 13.78 -18.17
C LEU A 194 -11.07 13.34 -16.98
N LEU A 195 -10.53 12.55 -16.05
CA LEU A 195 -11.31 12.01 -14.93
C LEU A 195 -11.89 13.09 -14.01
N SER A 196 -11.19 14.23 -13.88
CA SER A 196 -11.55 15.31 -12.96
C SER A 196 -12.92 15.97 -13.27
N GLY A 197 -13.37 15.93 -14.52
CA GLY A 197 -14.66 16.48 -14.93
C GLY A 197 -15.78 15.46 -15.09
N PHE A 198 -15.54 14.19 -14.76
CA PHE A 198 -16.60 13.18 -14.77
C PHE A 198 -17.65 13.49 -13.69
N SER A 199 -18.93 13.31 -14.04
CA SER A 199 -19.99 13.39 -13.04
C SER A 199 -19.83 12.30 -11.97
N ILE A 200 -20.18 12.62 -10.72
CA ILE A 200 -20.12 11.66 -9.59
C ILE A 200 -20.94 10.40 -9.92
N ASN A 201 -22.06 10.57 -10.63
CA ASN A 201 -22.90 9.45 -11.06
C ASN A 201 -22.20 8.53 -12.07
N LEU A 202 -21.44 9.08 -13.03
CA LEU A 202 -20.62 8.28 -13.94
C LEU A 202 -19.53 7.54 -13.14
N LEU A 203 -18.79 8.26 -12.29
CA LEU A 203 -17.72 7.69 -11.48
C LEU A 203 -18.20 6.52 -10.60
N MET A 204 -19.36 6.67 -9.97
CA MET A 204 -19.97 5.59 -9.17
C MET A 204 -20.27 4.35 -10.02
N LYS A 205 -20.89 4.52 -11.19
CA LYS A 205 -21.22 3.41 -12.10
C LYS A 205 -19.97 2.72 -12.61
N LEU A 206 -18.98 3.51 -13.00
CA LEU A 206 -17.70 3.02 -13.52
C LEU A 206 -16.94 2.25 -12.45
N ALA A 207 -16.87 2.76 -11.21
CA ALA A 207 -16.28 2.04 -10.08
C ALA A 207 -16.94 0.67 -9.87
N PHE A 208 -18.28 0.60 -9.90
CA PHE A 208 -18.99 -0.67 -9.75
C PHE A 208 -18.69 -1.69 -10.85
N GLN A 209 -18.61 -1.24 -12.11
CA GLN A 209 -18.29 -2.10 -13.26
C GLN A 209 -16.84 -2.58 -13.23
N MET A 210 -15.90 -1.69 -12.88
CA MET A 210 -14.48 -2.05 -12.75
C MET A 210 -14.26 -3.03 -11.60
N GLU A 211 -14.90 -2.82 -10.44
CA GLU A 211 -14.82 -3.75 -9.31
C GLU A 211 -15.31 -5.16 -9.68
N ASP A 212 -16.40 -5.25 -10.44
CA ASP A 212 -16.91 -6.55 -10.89
C ASP A 212 -15.93 -7.22 -11.85
N SER A 213 -15.36 -6.47 -12.79
CA SER A 213 -14.32 -6.97 -13.71
C SER A 213 -13.06 -7.43 -12.97
N MET A 214 -12.56 -6.65 -12.01
CA MET A 214 -11.29 -6.91 -11.32
C MET A 214 -11.39 -8.03 -10.27
N PHE A 215 -12.50 -8.10 -9.51
CA PHE A 215 -12.60 -8.97 -8.34
C PHE A 215 -13.59 -10.14 -8.51
N SER A 216 -14.60 -10.00 -9.37
CA SER A 216 -15.53 -11.09 -9.70
C SER A 216 -15.13 -11.82 -10.99
N GLY A 217 -14.46 -11.13 -11.92
CA GLY A 217 -14.05 -11.66 -13.22
C GLY A 217 -13.09 -12.86 -13.15
N GLN A 218 -13.00 -13.62 -14.25
CA GLN A 218 -12.06 -14.75 -14.41
C GLN A 218 -10.72 -14.35 -15.05
N VAL A 219 -10.64 -13.12 -15.57
CA VAL A 219 -9.49 -12.57 -16.29
C VAL A 219 -8.73 -11.64 -15.36
N VAL A 220 -7.39 -11.69 -15.38
CA VAL A 220 -6.56 -10.73 -14.66
C VAL A 220 -6.72 -9.34 -15.30
N PRO A 221 -7.10 -8.31 -14.52
CA PRO A 221 -7.29 -6.97 -15.05
C PRO A 221 -5.97 -6.33 -15.47
N SER A 222 -6.03 -5.41 -16.43
CA SER A 222 -4.87 -4.61 -16.83
C SER A 222 -4.48 -3.60 -15.75
N ILE A 223 -3.19 -3.25 -15.69
CA ILE A 223 -2.66 -2.20 -14.82
C ILE A 223 -3.41 -0.89 -15.09
N ALA A 224 -3.70 -0.61 -16.36
CA ALA A 224 -4.46 0.58 -16.74
C ALA A 224 -5.85 0.67 -16.12
N MET A 225 -6.56 -0.46 -16.01
CA MET A 225 -7.86 -0.52 -15.33
C MET A 225 -7.68 -0.25 -13.83
N ILE A 226 -6.72 -0.91 -13.19
CA ILE A 226 -6.44 -0.74 -11.75
C ILE A 226 -6.08 0.71 -11.43
N GLU A 227 -5.17 1.30 -12.20
CA GLU A 227 -4.70 2.67 -12.01
C GLU A 227 -5.81 3.70 -12.29
N THR A 228 -6.65 3.48 -13.30
CA THR A 228 -7.84 4.32 -13.53
C THR A 228 -8.80 4.27 -12.34
N TYR A 229 -9.06 3.09 -11.78
CA TYR A 229 -9.95 2.90 -10.62
C TYR A 229 -9.40 3.64 -9.39
N VAL A 230 -8.10 3.50 -9.12
CA VAL A 230 -7.43 4.19 -8.02
C VAL A 230 -7.51 5.71 -8.18
N ARG A 231 -7.21 6.26 -9.37
CA ARG A 231 -7.29 7.70 -9.63
C ARG A 231 -8.70 8.24 -9.37
N MET A 232 -9.73 7.51 -9.77
CA MET A 232 -11.12 7.89 -9.49
C MET A 232 -11.41 7.97 -7.99
N LEU A 233 -10.96 6.97 -7.21
CA LEU A 233 -11.12 6.94 -5.76
C LEU A 233 -10.41 8.12 -5.07
N LEU A 234 -9.24 8.51 -5.57
CA LEU A 234 -8.46 9.63 -5.05
C LEU A 234 -9.06 11.00 -5.45
N LEU A 235 -9.69 11.10 -6.62
CA LEU A 235 -10.33 12.33 -7.10
C LEU A 235 -11.66 12.63 -6.41
N ALA A 236 -12.48 11.61 -6.17
CA ALA A 236 -13.81 11.76 -5.58
C ALA A 236 -13.99 10.92 -4.30
N PRO A 237 -13.11 11.06 -3.29
CA PRO A 237 -13.04 10.13 -2.16
C PRO A 237 -14.32 10.15 -1.33
N HIS A 238 -14.92 11.31 -1.08
CA HIS A 238 -16.16 11.38 -0.30
C HIS A 238 -17.35 10.70 -0.99
N ALA A 239 -17.37 10.66 -2.31
CA ALA A 239 -18.44 10.01 -3.06
C ALA A 239 -18.21 8.49 -3.16
N LEU A 240 -17.02 8.11 -3.61
CA LEU A 240 -16.70 6.73 -4.00
C LEU A 240 -16.17 5.89 -2.85
N PHE A 241 -15.32 6.45 -1.97
CA PHE A 241 -14.59 5.66 -0.99
C PHE A 241 -15.54 4.95 0.00
N ARG A 242 -15.36 3.64 0.09
CA ARG A 242 -15.92 2.75 1.11
C ARG A 242 -14.77 2.07 1.85
N SER A 243 -15.06 1.38 2.95
CA SER A 243 -14.06 0.43 3.48
C SER A 243 -13.94 -0.67 2.44
N HIS A 244 -12.92 -0.60 1.57
CA HIS A 244 -12.78 -1.41 0.36
C HIS A 244 -12.82 -2.89 0.69
N LEU A 245 -12.00 -3.33 1.63
CA LEU A 245 -11.95 -4.73 2.04
C LEU A 245 -13.31 -5.26 2.52
N SER A 246 -13.97 -4.52 3.41
CA SER A 246 -15.31 -4.87 3.91
C SER A 246 -16.37 -4.84 2.81
N HIS A 247 -16.35 -3.82 1.95
CA HIS A 247 -17.31 -3.65 0.86
C HIS A 247 -17.18 -4.76 -0.20
N LEU A 248 -15.96 -5.02 -0.65
CA LEU A 248 -15.68 -6.05 -1.65
C LEU A 248 -15.94 -7.45 -1.08
N SER A 249 -15.64 -7.69 0.20
CA SER A 249 -15.96 -8.97 0.85
C SER A 249 -17.47 -9.18 1.01
N GLN A 250 -18.25 -8.11 1.22
CA GLN A 250 -19.71 -8.21 1.24
C GLN A 250 -20.29 -8.52 -0.13
N ARG A 251 -19.76 -7.90 -1.19
CA ARG A 251 -20.21 -8.13 -2.57
C ARG A 251 -19.74 -9.48 -3.11
N ASN A 252 -18.55 -9.90 -2.75
CA ASN A 252 -17.93 -11.15 -3.14
C ASN A 252 -17.39 -11.88 -1.89
N PRO A 253 -18.20 -12.74 -1.24
CA PRO A 253 -17.79 -13.50 -0.07
C PRO A 253 -16.59 -14.42 -0.32
N ALA A 254 -16.32 -14.79 -1.57
CA ALA A 254 -15.19 -15.62 -1.97
C ALA A 254 -13.93 -14.82 -2.31
N LEU A 255 -13.92 -13.49 -2.13
CA LEU A 255 -12.79 -12.60 -2.47
C LEU A 255 -11.46 -13.15 -1.93
N LEU A 256 -11.41 -13.45 -0.63
CA LEU A 256 -10.19 -13.90 0.04
C LEU A 256 -9.79 -15.34 -0.30
N ASN A 257 -10.71 -16.13 -0.88
CA ASN A 257 -10.45 -17.50 -1.30
C ASN A 257 -9.88 -17.58 -2.73
N ARG A 258 -9.88 -16.47 -3.48
CA ARG A 258 -9.33 -16.40 -4.83
C ARG A 258 -7.96 -15.72 -4.80
N PRO A 259 -6.84 -16.45 -4.96
CA PRO A 259 -5.50 -15.90 -4.76
C PRO A 259 -5.24 -14.60 -5.53
N GLY A 260 -5.61 -14.53 -6.82
CA GLY A 260 -5.42 -13.32 -7.63
C GLY A 260 -6.20 -12.10 -7.13
N ALA A 261 -7.44 -12.28 -6.69
CA ALA A 261 -8.25 -11.18 -6.16
C ALA A 261 -7.76 -10.73 -4.78
N SER A 262 -7.34 -11.67 -3.93
CA SER A 262 -6.70 -11.38 -2.63
C SER A 262 -5.41 -10.59 -2.79
N LEU A 263 -4.53 -11.02 -3.71
CA LEU A 263 -3.29 -10.31 -4.02
C LEU A 263 -3.57 -8.89 -4.49
N LEU A 264 -4.44 -8.75 -5.50
CA LEU A 264 -4.78 -7.45 -6.08
C LEU A 264 -5.33 -6.48 -5.03
N VAL A 265 -6.27 -6.93 -4.19
CA VAL A 265 -6.86 -6.03 -3.19
C VAL A 265 -5.83 -5.59 -2.16
N LEU A 266 -4.93 -6.48 -1.74
CA LEU A 266 -3.87 -6.16 -0.78
C LEU A 266 -2.80 -5.25 -1.41
N GLU A 267 -2.44 -5.44 -2.67
CA GLU A 267 -1.51 -4.57 -3.41
C GLU A 267 -2.07 -3.15 -3.57
N ILE A 268 -3.33 -3.02 -4.00
CA ILE A 268 -4.01 -1.71 -4.10
C ILE A 268 -4.04 -1.02 -2.72
N LEU A 269 -4.36 -1.75 -1.66
CA LEU A 269 -4.37 -1.21 -0.30
C LEU A 269 -2.99 -0.74 0.17
N ASN A 270 -1.95 -1.55 -0.06
CA ASN A 270 -0.57 -1.23 0.31
C ASN A 270 -0.03 -0.01 -0.44
N TYR A 271 -0.19 0.01 -1.76
CA TYR A 271 0.59 0.91 -2.62
C TYR A 271 -0.18 2.12 -3.14
N ARG A 272 -1.50 2.15 -2.99
CA ARG A 272 -2.34 3.21 -3.57
C ARG A 272 -3.33 3.81 -2.60
N LEU A 273 -3.98 3.00 -1.76
CA LEU A 273 -5.12 3.46 -0.95
C LEU A 273 -4.81 3.67 0.54
N LEU A 274 -3.64 3.30 1.05
CA LEU A 274 -3.32 3.47 2.46
C LEU A 274 -3.42 4.94 2.93
N SER A 275 -2.92 5.89 2.11
CA SER A 275 -3.03 7.32 2.39
C SER A 275 -4.49 7.77 2.49
N LEU A 276 -5.35 7.25 1.63
CA LEU A 276 -6.79 7.53 1.65
C LEU A 276 -7.46 6.95 2.91
N TYR A 277 -7.06 5.77 3.37
CA TYR A 277 -7.52 5.19 4.65
C TYR A 277 -7.09 6.02 5.86
N ARG A 278 -5.89 6.61 5.83
CA ARG A 278 -5.42 7.55 6.86
C ARG A 278 -6.26 8.84 6.83
N TYR A 279 -6.42 9.44 5.65
CA TYR A 279 -7.21 10.67 5.47
C TYR A 279 -8.67 10.50 5.93
N GLN A 280 -9.29 9.38 5.63
CA GLN A 280 -10.68 9.10 5.99
C GLN A 280 -10.86 8.58 7.43
N GLY A 281 -9.78 8.46 8.21
CA GLY A 281 -9.83 7.97 9.60
C GLY A 281 -10.28 6.51 9.73
N LYS A 282 -10.12 5.68 8.69
CA LYS A 282 -10.58 4.28 8.67
C LYS A 282 -9.48 3.25 8.93
N SER A 283 -8.29 3.69 9.33
CA SER A 283 -7.11 2.84 9.54
C SER A 283 -7.33 1.77 10.62
N LYS A 284 -8.06 2.08 11.70
CA LYS A 284 -8.35 1.12 12.79
C LYS A 284 -9.17 -0.08 12.32
N ASN A 285 -10.22 0.17 11.54
CA ASN A 285 -11.07 -0.91 11.00
C ASN A 285 -10.27 -1.78 10.02
N LEU A 286 -9.46 -1.14 9.16
CA LEU A 286 -8.58 -1.88 8.25
C LEU A 286 -7.59 -2.76 9.02
N MET A 287 -6.98 -2.23 10.09
CA MET A 287 -6.05 -3.00 10.93
C MET A 287 -6.70 -4.24 11.54
N TYR A 288 -7.96 -4.14 12.00
CA TYR A 288 -8.72 -5.29 12.50
C TYR A 288 -8.96 -6.35 11.41
N ASP A 289 -9.42 -5.92 10.23
CA ASP A 289 -9.69 -6.83 9.11
C ASP A 289 -8.40 -7.54 8.65
N ILE A 290 -7.29 -6.82 8.56
CA ILE A 290 -5.99 -7.36 8.15
C ILE A 290 -5.41 -8.32 9.21
N THR A 291 -5.58 -8.01 10.50
CA THR A 291 -5.15 -8.93 11.58
C THR A 291 -5.85 -10.27 11.49
N LYS A 292 -7.15 -10.26 11.17
CA LYS A 292 -7.93 -11.49 10.95
C LYS A 292 -7.45 -12.28 9.73
N ILE A 293 -7.07 -11.59 8.65
CA ILE A 293 -6.48 -12.26 7.48
C ILE A 293 -5.15 -12.92 7.85
N ILE A 294 -4.25 -12.19 8.52
CA ILE A 294 -2.96 -12.72 8.98
C ILE A 294 -3.15 -13.97 9.85
N SER A 295 -4.09 -13.94 10.80
CA SER A 295 -4.31 -15.07 11.70
C SER A 295 -4.77 -16.34 10.98
N THR A 296 -5.49 -16.19 9.87
CA THR A 296 -5.86 -17.33 9.00
C THR A 296 -4.74 -17.82 8.09
N LEU A 297 -3.80 -16.95 7.71
CA LEU A 297 -2.77 -17.27 6.70
C LEU A 297 -1.44 -17.72 7.29
N LYS A 298 -1.09 -17.29 8.50
CA LYS A 298 0.25 -17.49 9.07
C LYS A 298 0.70 -18.96 9.18
N GLY A 299 -0.26 -19.86 9.43
CA GLY A 299 -0.04 -21.31 9.46
C GLY A 299 -0.44 -22.06 8.18
N LYS A 300 -0.89 -21.35 7.13
CA LYS A 300 -1.40 -21.95 5.90
C LYS A 300 -0.26 -22.10 4.87
N ARG A 301 -0.09 -23.31 4.33
CA ARG A 301 0.92 -23.64 3.31
C ARG A 301 0.60 -22.95 1.98
N GLY A 302 1.63 -22.55 1.23
CA GLY A 302 1.50 -22.03 -0.13
C GLY A 302 1.07 -20.57 -0.28
N ASP A 303 0.46 -19.94 0.74
CA ASP A 303 -0.07 -18.56 0.66
C ASP A 303 0.93 -17.49 1.13
N HIS A 304 2.22 -17.74 0.95
CA HIS A 304 3.30 -16.86 1.44
C HIS A 304 3.14 -15.41 0.95
N ARG A 305 2.90 -15.20 -0.34
CA ARG A 305 2.79 -13.85 -0.92
C ARG A 305 1.62 -13.06 -0.34
N ILE A 306 0.47 -13.70 -0.16
CA ILE A 306 -0.73 -13.06 0.42
C ILE A 306 -0.46 -12.66 1.86
N LEU A 307 0.15 -13.55 2.66
CA LEU A 307 0.54 -13.22 4.03
C LEU A 307 1.50 -12.03 4.04
N ARG A 308 2.55 -12.03 3.20
CA ARG A 308 3.54 -10.95 3.17
C ARG A 308 2.91 -9.60 2.86
N LEU A 309 2.01 -9.53 1.89
CA LEU A 309 1.27 -8.28 1.60
C LEU A 309 0.37 -7.86 2.77
N ALA A 310 -0.27 -8.80 3.45
CA ALA A 310 -1.08 -8.51 4.63
C ALA A 310 -0.23 -8.03 5.83
N GLU A 311 0.90 -8.68 6.08
CA GLU A 311 1.89 -8.24 7.06
C GLU A 311 2.40 -6.85 6.74
N ASN A 312 2.78 -6.57 5.48
CA ASN A 312 3.22 -5.24 5.04
C ASN A 312 2.20 -4.15 5.36
N LEU A 313 0.94 -4.41 5.02
CA LEU A 313 -0.13 -3.46 5.26
C LEU A 313 -0.31 -3.23 6.77
N CYS A 314 -0.26 -4.31 7.56
CA CYS A 314 -0.36 -4.25 9.01
C CYS A 314 0.82 -3.47 9.62
N MET A 315 2.05 -3.72 9.17
CA MET A 315 3.24 -2.98 9.60
C MET A 315 3.06 -1.48 9.34
N ASN A 316 2.65 -1.10 8.14
CA ASN A 316 2.42 0.30 7.79
C ASN A 316 1.30 0.94 8.62
N LEU A 317 0.26 0.18 8.97
CA LEU A 317 -0.81 0.62 9.88
C LEU A 317 -0.31 0.81 11.31
N ILE A 318 0.52 -0.12 11.83
CA ILE A 318 1.15 -0.02 13.15
C ILE A 318 2.04 1.22 13.19
N PHE A 319 2.91 1.45 12.19
CA PHE A 319 3.75 2.65 12.14
C PHE A 319 2.95 3.96 12.01
N SER A 320 1.70 3.90 11.55
CA SER A 320 0.82 5.07 11.47
C SER A 320 0.17 5.42 12.81
N LEU A 321 0.34 4.59 13.85
CA LEU A 321 -0.26 4.81 15.15
C LEU A 321 0.35 6.04 15.82
N ARG A 322 -0.55 6.95 16.23
CA ARG A 322 -0.21 8.21 16.89
C ARG A 322 -0.41 8.15 18.41
N GLU A 323 -1.08 7.11 18.88
CA GLU A 323 -1.49 6.94 20.27
C GLU A 323 -1.26 5.49 20.70
N PHE A 324 -1.31 5.24 22.01
CA PHE A 324 -1.27 3.90 22.56
C PHE A 324 -2.30 3.00 21.87
N PHE A 325 -1.82 1.91 21.29
CA PHE A 325 -2.71 0.92 20.73
C PHE A 325 -3.49 0.26 21.86
N PHE A 326 -4.81 0.29 21.79
CA PHE A 326 -5.64 -0.58 22.63
C PHE A 326 -5.52 -2.00 22.07
N ALA A 327 -4.48 -2.74 22.50
CA ALA A 327 -4.66 -4.18 22.64
C ALA A 327 -5.93 -4.38 23.48
N LYS A 328 -6.72 -5.41 23.12
CA LYS A 328 -8.10 -5.60 23.58
C LYS A 328 -8.27 -5.18 25.05
N LYS A 329 -8.94 -4.04 25.33
CA LYS A 329 -9.30 -3.62 26.71
C LYS A 329 -10.00 -4.75 27.49
N GLU A 330 -10.65 -5.68 26.77
CA GLU A 330 -11.45 -6.78 27.31
C GLU A 330 -10.88 -8.19 27.05
N GLY A 331 -9.77 -8.33 26.31
CA GLY A 331 -9.33 -9.65 25.80
C GLY A 331 -8.33 -10.35 26.70
N LYS A 332 -8.69 -11.52 27.23
CA LYS A 332 -7.73 -12.50 27.77
C LYS A 332 -7.12 -13.29 26.61
N GLY A 333 -5.81 -13.22 26.39
CA GLY A 333 -5.11 -14.10 25.44
C GLY A 333 -4.02 -13.40 24.60
N PRO A 334 -3.18 -14.19 23.90
CA PRO A 334 -2.10 -13.69 23.05
C PRO A 334 -2.63 -12.86 21.87
N THR A 335 -1.78 -12.00 21.30
CA THR A 335 -2.06 -11.41 19.99
C THR A 335 -2.02 -12.47 18.90
N GLU A 336 -2.80 -12.27 17.84
CA GLU A 336 -2.80 -13.19 16.69
C GLU A 336 -1.69 -12.86 15.68
N PHE A 337 -0.88 -11.85 15.97
CA PHE A 337 0.24 -11.39 15.16
C PHE A 337 1.31 -12.46 14.96
N THR A 338 2.06 -12.28 13.87
CA THR A 338 3.31 -12.99 13.60
C THR A 338 4.43 -12.43 14.48
N GLU A 339 5.55 -13.13 14.56
CA GLU A 339 6.73 -12.66 15.27
C GLU A 339 7.17 -11.26 14.80
N THR A 340 7.24 -11.04 13.48
CA THR A 340 7.59 -9.76 12.86
C THR A 340 6.66 -8.62 13.32
N LEU A 341 5.35 -8.85 13.33
CA LEU A 341 4.39 -7.82 13.74
C LEU A 341 4.44 -7.55 15.25
N ASN A 342 4.67 -8.57 16.07
CA ASN A 342 4.87 -8.39 17.50
C ASN A 342 6.09 -7.50 17.79
N ARG A 343 7.21 -7.74 17.09
CA ARG A 343 8.42 -6.90 17.18
C ARG A 343 8.13 -5.45 16.83
N ILE A 344 7.53 -5.23 15.66
CA ILE A 344 7.22 -3.89 15.17
C ILE A 344 6.26 -3.17 16.11
N THR A 345 5.31 -3.88 16.70
CA THR A 345 4.40 -3.32 17.69
C THR A 345 5.15 -2.83 18.93
N ILE A 346 6.05 -3.64 19.50
CA ILE A 346 6.86 -3.23 20.66
C ILE A 346 7.81 -2.08 20.34
N THR A 347 8.48 -2.13 19.18
CA THR A 347 9.36 -1.03 18.74
C THR A 347 8.57 0.26 18.53
N THR A 348 7.39 0.18 17.90
CA THR A 348 6.51 1.34 17.69
C THR A 348 6.02 1.89 19.03
N LEU A 349 5.68 1.02 19.98
CA LEU A 349 5.30 1.41 21.33
C LEU A 349 6.45 2.14 22.06
N ALA A 350 7.69 1.66 21.92
CA ALA A 350 8.86 2.33 22.46
C ALA A 350 9.04 3.74 21.85
N ILE A 351 8.87 3.87 20.53
CA ILE A 351 8.91 5.17 19.84
C ILE A 351 7.81 6.10 20.35
N ILE A 352 6.56 5.62 20.44
CA ILE A 352 5.43 6.44 20.91
C ILE A 352 5.67 6.92 22.34
N ILE A 353 6.05 6.04 23.26
CA ILE A 353 6.32 6.41 24.66
C ILE A 353 7.47 7.43 24.72
N LYS A 354 8.55 7.23 23.97
CA LYS A 354 9.71 8.13 24.01
C LYS A 354 9.43 9.49 23.37
N THR A 355 8.60 9.55 22.33
CA THR A 355 8.34 10.80 21.59
C THR A 355 7.12 11.58 22.10
N ARG A 356 6.15 10.90 22.73
CA ARG A 356 4.86 11.51 23.13
C ARG A 356 4.54 11.32 24.61
N GLY A 357 5.32 10.52 25.32
CA GLY A 357 5.02 10.12 26.70
C GLY A 357 3.81 9.20 26.78
N ILE A 358 3.35 8.98 28.01
CA ILE A 358 2.12 8.23 28.32
C ILE A 358 1.12 9.25 28.85
N ALA A 359 0.04 9.48 28.11
CA ALA A 359 -0.88 10.58 28.39
C ALA A 359 -1.79 10.30 29.59
N GLU A 360 -2.20 9.04 29.79
CA GLU A 360 -3.16 8.65 30.82
C GLU A 360 -2.53 7.66 31.81
N ALA A 361 -2.75 7.87 33.12
CA ALA A 361 -2.23 6.99 34.16
C ALA A 361 -2.76 5.54 34.05
N GLU A 362 -3.96 5.35 33.49
CA GLU A 362 -4.54 4.01 33.23
C GLU A 362 -3.71 3.22 32.20
N GLN A 363 -3.08 3.90 31.23
CA GLN A 363 -2.27 3.27 30.20
C GLN A 363 -0.98 2.67 30.81
N LEU A 364 -0.42 3.29 31.84
CA LEU A 364 0.72 2.75 32.60
C LEU A 364 0.36 1.41 33.27
N LEU A 365 -0.83 1.29 33.83
CA LEU A 365 -1.30 0.06 34.49
C LEU A 365 -1.56 -1.06 33.49
N TYR A 366 -2.01 -0.73 32.29
CA TYR A 366 -2.32 -1.70 31.24
C TYR A 366 -1.07 -2.19 30.47
N LEU A 367 -0.02 -1.36 30.40
CA LEU A 367 1.17 -1.61 29.60
C LEU A 367 1.84 -2.98 29.85
N PRO A 368 2.10 -3.43 31.10
CA PRO A 368 2.69 -4.74 31.34
C PRO A 368 1.84 -5.89 30.77
N THR A 369 0.53 -5.87 31.04
CA THR A 369 -0.41 -6.87 30.51
C THR A 369 -0.41 -6.88 28.99
N MET A 370 -0.37 -5.70 28.36
CA MET A 370 -0.32 -5.58 26.90
C MET A 370 0.97 -6.18 26.32
N VAL A 371 2.13 -5.88 26.92
CA VAL A 371 3.42 -6.43 26.49
C VAL A 371 3.43 -7.95 26.64
N GLU A 372 2.90 -8.49 27.74
CA GLU A 372 2.74 -9.92 27.93
C GLU A 372 1.86 -10.56 26.85
N GLN A 373 0.73 -9.93 26.50
CA GLN A 373 -0.16 -10.42 25.45
C GLN A 373 0.50 -10.43 24.07
N ILE A 374 1.22 -9.35 23.71
CA ILE A 374 1.95 -9.25 22.44
C ILE A 374 3.04 -10.31 22.36
N LEU A 375 3.73 -10.59 23.47
CA LEU A 375 4.90 -11.45 23.47
C LEU A 375 4.64 -12.87 23.97
N ALA A 376 3.38 -13.23 24.22
CA ALA A 376 2.98 -14.53 24.74
C ALA A 376 3.40 -15.71 23.85
N THR A 377 3.36 -15.53 22.53
CA THR A 377 3.77 -16.55 21.55
C THR A 377 5.13 -16.26 20.90
N SER A 378 5.77 -15.15 21.26
CA SER A 378 6.99 -14.67 20.62
C SER A 378 8.23 -15.32 21.22
N GLN A 379 9.16 -15.77 20.38
CA GLN A 379 10.41 -16.39 20.83
C GLN A 379 11.58 -15.41 20.92
N HIS A 380 11.56 -14.30 20.18
CA HIS A 380 12.67 -13.34 20.20
C HIS A 380 12.85 -12.58 21.53
N THR A 381 14.08 -12.10 21.67
CA THR A 381 14.54 -11.11 22.63
C THR A 381 15.20 -9.94 21.90
N TRP A 382 15.45 -8.85 22.60
CA TRP A 382 16.26 -7.73 22.13
C TRP A 382 17.59 -7.74 22.87
N SER A 383 18.67 -7.38 22.17
CA SER A 383 19.98 -7.22 22.80
C SER A 383 19.98 -6.08 23.83
N GLU A 384 20.95 -6.09 24.73
CA GLU A 384 21.18 -4.96 25.65
C GLU A 384 21.45 -3.66 24.87
N LYS A 385 22.16 -3.76 23.74
CA LYS A 385 22.47 -2.64 22.84
C LYS A 385 21.20 -1.99 22.28
N THR A 386 20.17 -2.76 21.95
CA THR A 386 18.89 -2.23 21.50
C THR A 386 18.02 -1.75 22.69
N LEU A 387 17.92 -2.55 23.76
CA LEU A 387 17.09 -2.25 24.93
C LEU A 387 17.48 -0.95 25.65
N ARG A 388 18.74 -0.53 25.59
CA ARG A 388 19.19 0.75 26.19
C ARG A 388 18.49 1.98 25.58
N TYR A 389 17.96 1.86 24.36
CA TYR A 389 17.23 2.95 23.70
C TYR A 389 15.74 2.96 24.02
N PHE A 390 15.22 1.88 24.60
CA PHE A 390 13.82 1.76 24.97
C PHE A 390 13.55 2.56 26.25
N PRO A 391 12.32 3.09 26.41
CA PRO A 391 11.86 3.68 27.67
C PRO A 391 12.07 2.72 28.85
N PRO A 392 12.43 3.21 30.05
CA PRO A 392 12.72 2.36 31.22
C PRO A 392 11.61 1.33 31.51
N ILE A 393 10.34 1.77 31.47
CA ILE A 393 9.20 0.89 31.73
C ILE A 393 9.08 -0.30 30.76
N LEU A 394 9.45 -0.12 29.49
CA LEU A 394 9.51 -1.22 28.52
C LEU A 394 10.76 -2.05 28.71
N ARG A 395 11.89 -1.41 29.00
CA ARG A 395 13.15 -2.11 29.26
C ARG A 395 13.01 -3.11 30.40
N ASP A 396 12.41 -2.69 31.51
CA ASP A 396 12.19 -3.53 32.70
C ASP A 396 11.24 -4.70 32.39
N ALA A 397 10.21 -4.47 31.56
CA ALA A 397 9.29 -5.51 31.13
C ALA A 397 9.94 -6.54 30.18
N LEU A 398 10.95 -6.13 29.40
CA LEU A 398 11.59 -6.95 28.38
C LEU A 398 12.86 -7.65 28.88
N SER A 399 13.57 -7.09 29.85
CA SER A 399 14.87 -7.58 30.34
C SER A 399 14.79 -8.96 31.00
N GLY A 400 13.62 -9.36 31.50
CA GLY A 400 13.42 -10.66 32.13
C GLY A 400 13.23 -11.84 31.16
N ARG A 401 13.20 -11.60 29.84
CA ARG A 401 12.97 -12.67 28.85
C ARG A 401 14.24 -13.50 28.63
N ILE A 402 14.08 -14.82 28.66
CA ILE A 402 15.17 -15.77 28.44
C ILE A 402 15.54 -15.79 26.95
N ASP A 403 16.81 -15.52 26.66
CA ASP A 403 17.38 -15.70 25.33
C ASP A 403 17.52 -17.20 25.01
N LYS A 404 16.86 -17.63 23.93
CA LYS A 404 16.82 -19.03 23.49
C LYS A 404 17.84 -19.37 22.40
N ARG A 405 18.65 -18.41 21.94
CA ARG A 405 19.67 -18.63 20.89
C ARG A 405 20.65 -19.73 21.28
N GLY A 406 21.18 -19.68 22.51
CA GLY A 406 22.08 -20.72 23.02
C GLY A 406 21.45 -22.12 23.02
N LEU A 407 20.17 -22.24 23.37
CA LEU A 407 19.43 -23.50 23.31
C LEU A 407 19.20 -23.97 21.86
N ALA A 408 18.93 -23.04 20.95
CA ALA A 408 18.78 -23.35 19.52
C ALA A 408 20.07 -23.91 18.91
N ILE A 409 21.22 -23.38 19.30
CA ILE A 409 22.54 -23.89 18.90
C ILE A 409 22.84 -25.26 19.52
N GLN A 410 22.54 -25.46 20.80
CA GLN A 410 22.68 -26.79 21.42
C GLN A 410 21.82 -27.85 20.72
N THR A 411 20.57 -27.48 20.37
CA THR A 411 19.66 -28.36 19.64
C THR A 411 20.16 -28.61 18.21
N TRP A 412 20.77 -27.60 17.57
CA TRP A 412 21.42 -27.75 16.27
C TRP A 412 22.54 -28.79 16.35
N GLN A 413 23.47 -28.66 17.29
CA GLN A 413 24.60 -29.58 17.45
C GLN A 413 24.16 -31.04 17.65
N GLN A 414 23.01 -31.27 18.31
CA GLN A 414 22.44 -32.61 18.47
C GLN A 414 21.78 -33.15 17.18
N ALA A 415 21.20 -32.26 16.37
CA ALA A 415 20.46 -32.64 15.16
C ALA A 415 21.33 -32.59 13.89
N GLU A 416 22.48 -31.92 13.92
CA GLU A 416 23.32 -31.56 12.79
C GLU A 416 23.58 -32.74 11.85
N THR A 417 24.11 -33.85 12.38
CA THR A 417 24.42 -35.04 11.57
C THR A 417 23.19 -35.56 10.81
N THR A 418 22.03 -35.55 11.45
CA THR A 418 20.78 -36.02 10.83
C THR A 418 20.25 -35.02 9.80
N VAL A 419 20.27 -33.72 10.12
CA VAL A 419 19.82 -32.65 9.22
C VAL A 419 20.71 -32.61 7.97
N ILE A 420 22.04 -32.67 8.11
CA ILE A 420 22.98 -32.68 7.00
C ILE A 420 22.81 -33.94 6.13
N HIS A 421 22.55 -35.10 6.73
CA HIS A 421 22.22 -36.31 5.97
C HIS A 421 20.94 -36.14 5.14
N GLN A 422 19.87 -35.63 5.75
CA GLN A 422 18.60 -35.38 5.07
C GLN A 422 18.74 -34.31 3.97
N CYS A 423 19.50 -33.24 4.24
CA CYS A 423 19.77 -32.19 3.26
C CYS A 423 20.61 -32.72 2.10
N THR A 424 21.61 -33.57 2.33
CA THR A 424 22.40 -34.19 1.26
C THR A 424 21.53 -35.05 0.34
N GLN A 425 20.62 -35.85 0.92
CA GLN A 425 19.67 -36.66 0.14
C GLN A 425 18.68 -35.81 -0.67
N LEU A 426 18.24 -34.68 -0.10
CA LEU A 426 17.26 -33.78 -0.71
C LEU A 426 17.87 -32.83 -1.77
N LEU A 427 19.06 -32.31 -1.48
CA LEU A 427 19.64 -31.14 -2.14
C LEU A 427 20.89 -31.46 -2.96
N SER A 428 21.41 -32.68 -2.99
CA SER A 428 22.52 -32.98 -3.91
C SER A 428 22.13 -32.68 -5.37
N PRO A 429 23.07 -32.28 -6.25
CA PRO A 429 22.74 -31.97 -7.64
C PRO A 429 22.11 -33.15 -8.41
N SER A 430 22.43 -34.38 -7.98
CA SER A 430 21.87 -35.63 -8.50
C SER A 430 20.69 -36.17 -7.67
N ALA A 431 20.11 -35.38 -6.76
CA ALA A 431 19.02 -35.83 -5.88
C ALA A 431 17.77 -36.22 -6.69
N ASP A 432 17.16 -37.35 -6.33
CA ASP A 432 15.90 -37.79 -6.91
C ASP A 432 14.77 -36.82 -6.51
N PRO A 433 14.07 -36.17 -7.48
CA PRO A 433 12.94 -35.30 -7.19
C PRO A 433 11.81 -35.97 -6.40
N SER A 434 11.70 -37.31 -6.42
CA SER A 434 10.69 -38.06 -5.65
C SER A 434 10.90 -37.97 -4.14
N TYR A 435 12.15 -37.75 -3.70
CA TYR A 435 12.51 -37.66 -2.28
C TYR A 435 11.87 -36.44 -1.59
N VAL A 436 11.52 -35.39 -2.34
CA VAL A 436 10.80 -34.21 -1.84
C VAL A 436 9.53 -34.62 -1.09
N VAL A 437 8.74 -35.55 -1.66
CA VAL A 437 7.50 -36.05 -1.05
C VAL A 437 7.79 -36.81 0.25
N THR A 438 8.85 -37.63 0.24
CA THR A 438 9.31 -38.37 1.42
C THR A 438 9.71 -37.42 2.54
N TYR A 439 10.49 -36.38 2.23
CA TYR A 439 10.92 -35.37 3.19
C TYR A 439 9.72 -34.63 3.79
N ILE A 440 8.80 -34.12 2.96
CA ILE A 440 7.60 -33.40 3.42
C ILE A 440 6.70 -34.28 4.30
N SER A 441 6.62 -35.58 4.02
CA SER A 441 5.73 -36.49 4.74
C SER A 441 6.33 -37.03 6.03
N HIS A 442 7.64 -37.28 6.08
CA HIS A 442 8.26 -38.07 7.16
C HIS A 442 9.33 -37.32 7.98
N SER A 443 9.79 -36.14 7.55
CA SER A 443 10.78 -35.40 8.34
C SER A 443 10.19 -34.91 9.66
N PHE A 444 10.94 -35.06 10.76
CA PHE A 444 10.52 -34.59 12.08
C PHE A 444 10.48 -33.05 12.11
N PRO A 445 9.46 -32.42 12.72
CA PRO A 445 9.38 -30.96 12.82
C PRO A 445 10.65 -30.30 13.40
N GLN A 446 11.31 -30.96 14.35
CA GLN A 446 12.55 -30.49 14.96
C GLN A 446 13.74 -30.41 13.98
N HIS A 447 13.74 -31.23 12.92
CA HIS A 447 14.76 -31.20 11.88
C HIS A 447 14.39 -30.22 10.76
N ARG A 448 13.09 -30.11 10.44
CA ARG A 448 12.57 -29.20 9.40
C ARG A 448 12.94 -27.74 9.63
N LYS A 449 13.00 -27.29 10.89
CA LYS A 449 13.39 -25.91 11.24
C LYS A 449 14.85 -25.57 10.91
N TYR A 450 15.68 -26.56 10.60
CA TYR A 450 17.07 -26.39 10.22
C TYR A 450 17.32 -26.62 8.72
N LEU A 451 16.27 -26.72 7.89
CA LEU A 451 16.42 -26.99 6.46
C LEU A 451 17.28 -25.91 5.77
N CYS A 452 16.98 -24.63 6.03
CA CYS A 452 17.75 -23.53 5.44
C CYS A 452 19.19 -23.49 5.97
N ALA A 453 19.41 -23.81 7.24
CA ALA A 453 20.74 -23.93 7.83
C ALA A 453 21.57 -25.04 7.16
N GLY A 454 20.98 -26.23 7.01
CA GLY A 454 21.62 -27.36 6.34
C GLY A 454 21.89 -27.09 4.86
N ALA A 455 20.95 -26.46 4.15
CA ALA A 455 21.17 -26.02 2.77
C ALA A 455 22.35 -25.04 2.66
N TRP A 456 22.41 -24.05 3.55
CA TRP A 456 23.50 -23.08 3.58
C TRP A 456 24.87 -23.72 3.85
N ILE A 457 24.94 -24.68 4.79
CA ILE A 457 26.17 -25.41 5.10
C ILE A 457 26.66 -26.18 3.87
N LEU A 458 25.77 -26.94 3.20
CA LEU A 458 26.14 -27.76 2.05
C LEU A 458 26.68 -26.98 0.84
N MET A 459 26.37 -25.68 0.74
CA MET A 459 26.92 -24.83 -0.31
C MET A 459 28.45 -24.67 -0.15
N HIS A 460 28.98 -24.55 1.07
CA HIS A 460 30.41 -24.31 1.33
C HIS A 460 31.05 -23.16 0.51
N GLY A 461 30.27 -22.14 0.12
CA GLY A 461 30.73 -21.03 -0.73
C GLY A 461 30.56 -21.28 -2.24
N HIS A 462 30.01 -22.44 -2.61
CA HIS A 462 29.73 -22.92 -3.95
C HIS A 462 28.22 -23.19 -4.10
N PRO A 463 27.42 -22.16 -4.44
CA PRO A 463 25.97 -22.27 -4.51
C PRO A 463 25.43 -23.34 -5.48
N GLU A 464 26.21 -23.71 -6.48
CA GLU A 464 25.97 -24.77 -7.45
C GLU A 464 25.88 -26.18 -6.81
N ASN A 465 26.35 -26.34 -5.58
CA ASN A 465 26.35 -27.62 -4.88
C ASN A 465 24.97 -28.08 -4.38
N ILE A 466 23.94 -27.22 -4.47
CA ILE A 466 22.58 -27.54 -4.03
C ILE A 466 21.55 -27.50 -5.15
N ASN A 467 20.58 -28.42 -5.08
CA ASN A 467 19.40 -28.47 -5.93
C ASN A 467 18.34 -27.48 -5.41
N ASN A 468 18.39 -26.27 -5.94
CA ASN A 468 17.45 -25.17 -5.67
C ASN A 468 15.99 -25.53 -5.97
N ALA A 469 15.72 -26.33 -7.00
CA ALA A 469 14.38 -26.71 -7.40
C ALA A 469 13.71 -27.59 -6.33
N ASN A 470 14.45 -28.55 -5.77
CA ASN A 470 13.96 -29.37 -4.66
C ASN A 470 13.75 -28.52 -3.39
N LEU A 471 14.69 -27.63 -3.07
CA LEU A 471 14.55 -26.71 -1.93
C LEU A 471 13.30 -25.84 -2.07
N GLY A 472 13.10 -25.22 -3.23
CA GLY A 472 11.92 -24.40 -3.51
C GLY A 472 10.60 -25.17 -3.42
N ARG A 473 10.56 -26.44 -3.87
CA ARG A 473 9.38 -27.30 -3.71
C ARG A 473 9.06 -27.59 -2.24
N VAL A 474 10.06 -27.82 -1.41
CA VAL A 474 9.86 -28.05 0.03
C VAL A 474 9.43 -26.76 0.74
N LEU A 475 10.07 -25.63 0.46
CA LEU A 475 9.74 -24.35 1.08
C LEU A 475 8.31 -23.87 0.77
N ARG A 476 7.77 -24.18 -0.41
CA ARG A 476 6.36 -23.90 -0.76
C ARG A 476 5.35 -24.68 0.09
N GLU A 477 5.76 -25.83 0.63
CA GLU A 477 4.95 -26.67 1.50
C GLU A 477 5.10 -26.33 2.99
N PHE A 478 6.00 -25.42 3.33
CA PHE A 478 6.10 -24.87 4.67
C PHE A 478 5.07 -23.76 4.83
N SER A 479 4.57 -23.56 6.05
CA SER A 479 3.84 -22.36 6.39
C SER A 479 4.78 -21.15 6.40
N PRO A 480 4.27 -19.92 6.22
CA PRO A 480 5.09 -18.72 6.33
C PRO A 480 5.78 -18.55 7.70
N GLU A 481 5.16 -19.00 8.79
CA GLU A 481 5.79 -19.03 10.12
C GLU A 481 6.98 -20.02 10.13
N GLU A 482 6.81 -21.24 9.59
CA GLU A 482 7.92 -22.20 9.48
C GLU A 482 9.09 -21.67 8.63
N VAL A 483 8.81 -20.93 7.56
CA VAL A 483 9.86 -20.28 6.75
C VAL A 483 10.57 -19.19 7.55
N THR A 484 9.83 -18.39 8.32
CA THR A 484 10.41 -17.36 9.20
C THR A 484 11.32 -17.99 10.24
N ASP A 485 10.86 -19.05 10.93
CA ASP A 485 11.64 -19.79 11.91
C ASP A 485 12.91 -20.40 11.30
N ASN A 486 12.81 -20.94 10.08
CA ASN A 486 13.96 -21.48 9.36
C ASN A 486 15.02 -20.42 9.07
N ILE A 487 14.61 -19.19 8.71
CA ILE A 487 15.54 -18.10 8.41
C ILE A 487 16.26 -17.63 9.68
N TYR A 488 15.53 -17.42 10.77
CA TYR A 488 16.15 -17.05 12.05
C TYR A 488 17.11 -18.13 12.55
N THR A 489 16.71 -19.39 12.44
CA THR A 489 17.55 -20.53 12.83
C THR A 489 18.79 -20.64 11.93
N MET A 490 18.65 -20.41 10.63
CA MET A 490 19.79 -20.36 9.70
C MET A 490 20.77 -19.25 10.08
N VAL A 491 20.28 -18.06 10.42
CA VAL A 491 21.15 -16.94 10.86
C VAL A 491 21.88 -17.30 12.14
N ASP A 492 21.21 -17.90 13.13
CA ASP A 492 21.85 -18.34 14.37
C ASP A 492 22.97 -19.36 14.11
N VAL A 493 22.69 -20.38 13.29
CA VAL A 493 23.67 -21.41 12.91
C VAL A 493 24.82 -20.81 12.11
N LEU A 494 24.54 -19.88 11.19
CA LEU A 494 25.53 -19.20 10.36
C LEU A 494 26.52 -18.42 11.23
N LEU A 495 26.02 -17.61 12.17
CA LEU A 495 26.87 -16.80 13.06
C LEU A 495 27.69 -17.70 13.98
N HIS A 496 27.09 -18.76 14.53
CA HIS A 496 27.82 -19.76 15.30
C HIS A 496 28.92 -20.45 14.48
N HIS A 497 28.64 -20.82 13.23
CA HIS A 497 29.62 -21.44 12.34
C HIS A 497 30.79 -20.48 12.04
N ILE A 498 30.53 -19.20 11.77
CA ILE A 498 31.60 -18.21 11.60
C ILE A 498 32.48 -18.14 12.85
N GLN A 499 31.89 -18.09 14.04
CA GLN A 499 32.65 -18.08 15.30
C GLN A 499 33.53 -19.33 15.46
N LEU A 500 33.02 -20.51 15.11
CA LEU A 500 33.79 -21.76 15.14
C LEU A 500 34.94 -21.73 14.13
N GLU A 501 34.69 -21.38 12.88
CA GLU A 501 35.73 -21.37 11.83
C GLU A 501 36.83 -20.34 12.12
N LEU A 502 36.50 -19.21 12.74
CA LEU A 502 37.49 -18.25 13.23
C LEU A 502 38.41 -18.86 14.29
N GLN A 503 37.86 -19.68 15.21
CA GLN A 503 38.66 -20.40 16.20
C GLN A 503 39.58 -21.45 15.56
N HIS A 504 39.19 -22.00 14.41
CA HIS A 504 40.01 -22.92 13.61
C HIS A 504 41.06 -22.21 12.72
N GLY A 505 41.13 -20.87 12.76
CA GLY A 505 42.15 -20.07 12.09
C GLY A 505 41.77 -19.58 10.69
N HIS A 506 40.50 -19.71 10.29
CA HIS A 506 40.04 -19.17 9.00
C HIS A 506 39.95 -17.64 9.01
N SER A 507 40.14 -17.03 7.83
CA SER A 507 40.06 -15.58 7.67
C SER A 507 38.62 -15.08 7.77
N LEU A 508 38.37 -14.07 8.61
CA LEU A 508 37.05 -13.43 8.74
C LEU A 508 36.52 -12.91 7.39
N GLN A 509 37.37 -12.32 6.57
CA GLN A 509 36.97 -11.77 5.27
C GLN A 509 36.49 -12.88 4.33
N GLU A 510 37.15 -14.04 4.36
CA GLU A 510 36.77 -15.21 3.56
C GLU A 510 35.41 -15.76 4.02
N LEU A 511 35.22 -15.90 5.35
CA LEU A 511 33.98 -16.41 5.93
C LEU A 511 32.78 -15.51 5.63
N ILE A 512 32.94 -14.19 5.79
CA ILE A 512 31.88 -13.22 5.44
C ILE A 512 31.59 -13.28 3.94
N SER A 513 32.61 -13.33 3.08
CA SER A 513 32.43 -13.42 1.64
C SER A 513 31.65 -14.68 1.22
N LYS A 514 31.98 -15.85 1.80
CA LYS A 514 31.25 -17.11 1.57
C LYS A 514 29.80 -17.01 2.05
N ALA A 515 29.60 -16.54 3.29
CA ALA A 515 28.27 -16.36 3.86
C ALA A 515 27.39 -15.46 2.98
N SER A 516 27.88 -14.28 2.63
CA SER A 516 27.16 -13.32 1.79
C SER A 516 26.93 -13.82 0.36
N THR A 517 27.82 -14.64 -0.20
CA THR A 517 27.63 -15.25 -1.53
C THR A 517 26.52 -16.29 -1.52
N ASN A 518 26.49 -17.16 -0.52
CA ASN A 518 25.43 -18.15 -0.37
C ASN A 518 24.06 -17.47 -0.14
N LEU A 519 24.01 -16.49 0.75
CA LEU A 519 22.78 -15.75 1.05
C LEU A 519 22.28 -14.96 -0.16
N ALA A 520 23.18 -14.30 -0.90
CA ALA A 520 22.83 -13.60 -2.14
C ALA A 520 22.22 -14.57 -3.18
N TYR A 521 22.73 -15.79 -3.28
CA TYR A 521 22.19 -16.80 -4.19
C TYR A 521 20.77 -17.25 -3.82
N PHE A 522 20.46 -17.39 -2.52
CA PHE A 522 19.09 -17.69 -2.08
C PHE A 522 18.11 -16.57 -2.41
N ILE A 523 18.53 -15.31 -2.32
CA ILE A 523 17.64 -14.16 -2.45
C ILE A 523 17.55 -13.72 -3.91
N TRP A 524 18.68 -13.36 -4.52
CA TRP A 524 18.71 -12.63 -5.79
C TRP A 524 18.72 -13.55 -7.01
N THR A 525 19.30 -14.75 -6.88
CA THR A 525 19.39 -15.69 -8.01
C THR A 525 18.19 -16.62 -8.10
N ASN A 526 17.63 -17.03 -6.97
CA ASN A 526 16.58 -18.06 -6.92
C ASN A 526 15.30 -17.64 -6.20
N GLU A 527 15.28 -16.46 -5.56
CA GLU A 527 14.11 -15.92 -4.85
C GLU A 527 13.48 -16.92 -3.86
N LEU A 528 14.32 -17.73 -3.20
CA LEU A 528 13.89 -18.80 -2.31
C LEU A 528 13.50 -18.29 -0.92
N LEU A 529 14.17 -17.23 -0.45
CA LEU A 529 13.99 -16.70 0.89
C LEU A 529 13.62 -15.21 0.84
N PRO A 530 12.65 -14.77 1.65
CA PRO A 530 12.31 -13.36 1.79
C PRO A 530 13.48 -12.54 2.38
N LEU A 531 13.96 -11.56 1.60
CA LEU A 531 15.07 -10.67 2.00
C LEU A 531 14.76 -9.92 3.28
N ASP A 532 13.57 -9.36 3.42
CA ASP A 532 13.14 -8.56 4.57
C ASP A 532 13.27 -9.33 5.88
N ILE A 533 12.90 -10.62 5.89
CA ILE A 533 12.99 -11.48 7.06
C ILE A 533 14.44 -11.88 7.36
N LEU A 534 15.25 -12.15 6.33
CA LEU A 534 16.68 -12.42 6.54
C LEU A 534 17.39 -11.20 7.12
N LEU A 535 17.13 -10.03 6.56
CA LEU A 535 17.70 -8.77 7.01
C LEU A 535 17.26 -8.43 8.43
N LEU A 536 15.99 -8.69 8.78
CA LEU A 536 15.50 -8.53 10.13
C LEU A 536 16.22 -9.50 11.08
N ALA A 537 16.29 -10.79 10.74
CA ALA A 537 16.98 -11.79 11.55
C ALA A 537 18.46 -11.46 11.79
N LEU A 538 19.18 -10.92 10.80
CA LEU A 538 20.56 -10.45 10.97
C LEU A 538 20.67 -9.22 11.87
N ILE A 539 19.80 -8.23 11.71
CA ILE A 539 19.82 -7.02 12.56
C ILE A 539 19.44 -7.34 13.99
N ASP A 540 18.56 -8.30 14.20
CA ASP A 540 18.16 -8.72 15.52
C ASP A 540 19.24 -9.48 16.30
N ARG A 541 20.42 -9.63 15.68
CA ARG A 541 21.66 -10.13 16.26
C ARG A 541 22.70 -9.00 16.29
N ASP A 542 22.28 -7.79 16.62
CA ASP A 542 23.12 -6.59 16.71
C ASP A 542 24.18 -6.64 17.84
N ASP A 543 24.11 -7.66 18.67
CA ASP A 543 25.13 -8.06 19.65
C ASP A 543 26.21 -8.98 19.08
N ASP A 544 25.99 -9.59 17.91
CA ASP A 544 27.03 -10.30 17.17
C ASP A 544 27.79 -9.34 16.23
N PRO A 545 29.13 -9.29 16.29
CA PRO A 545 29.94 -8.34 15.52
C PRO A 545 29.91 -8.56 14.01
N HIS A 546 29.41 -9.71 13.53
CA HIS A 546 29.42 -10.08 12.12
C HIS A 546 28.05 -9.94 11.46
N ALA A 547 26.96 -10.01 12.22
CA ALA A 547 25.61 -10.01 11.67
C ALA A 547 25.28 -8.73 10.87
N LEU A 548 25.59 -7.56 11.43
CA LEU A 548 25.38 -6.28 10.74
C LEU A 548 26.26 -6.16 9.48
N ARG A 549 27.52 -6.62 9.56
CA ARG A 549 28.44 -6.58 8.42
C ARG A 549 27.95 -7.44 7.26
N ILE A 550 27.38 -8.62 7.54
CA ILE A 550 26.76 -9.46 6.50
C ILE A 550 25.54 -8.76 5.91
N ALA A 551 24.71 -8.12 6.74
CA ALA A 551 23.54 -7.39 6.27
C ALA A 551 23.92 -6.24 5.33
N MET A 552 24.96 -5.47 5.66
CA MET A 552 25.48 -4.39 4.80
C MET A 552 25.97 -4.93 3.46
N VAL A 553 26.79 -5.99 3.46
CA VAL A 553 27.30 -6.61 2.23
C VAL A 553 26.17 -7.13 1.33
N LEU A 554 25.08 -7.65 1.92
CA LEU A 554 23.90 -8.07 1.15
C LEU A 554 23.18 -6.89 0.49
N CYS A 555 23.07 -5.76 1.19
CA CYS A 555 22.53 -4.52 0.63
C CYS A 555 23.42 -3.97 -0.48
N ASP A 556 24.75 -3.99 -0.32
CA ASP A 556 25.69 -3.51 -1.35
C ASP A 556 25.64 -4.37 -2.60
N LYS A 557 25.53 -5.70 -2.43
CA LYS A 557 25.35 -6.63 -3.56
C LYS A 557 24.03 -6.40 -4.29
N CYS A 558 22.97 -5.94 -3.62
CA CYS A 558 21.75 -5.49 -4.30
C CYS A 558 22.07 -4.38 -5.31
N GLY A 559 22.93 -3.42 -4.92
CA GLY A 559 23.45 -2.35 -5.77
C GLY A 559 24.06 -2.81 -7.10
N GLY A 560 24.77 -3.94 -7.10
CA GLY A 560 25.43 -4.51 -8.29
C GLY A 560 24.54 -5.37 -9.19
N PHE A 561 23.40 -5.89 -8.69
CA PHE A 561 22.40 -6.61 -9.50
C PHE A 561 21.41 -5.67 -10.20
N LEU A 562 21.37 -4.38 -9.81
CA LEU A 562 20.48 -3.33 -10.34
C LEU A 562 20.77 -2.86 -11.79
N ASP A 563 21.77 -3.43 -12.46
CA ASP A 563 22.01 -3.20 -13.88
C ASP A 563 21.10 -4.07 -14.79
N VAL A 564 20.25 -4.93 -14.19
CA VAL A 564 19.25 -5.72 -14.91
C VAL A 564 17.86 -5.49 -14.27
N ASP A 565 17.00 -4.84 -15.05
CA ASP A 565 15.58 -4.53 -14.84
C ASP A 565 15.16 -3.75 -13.57
N LYS A 566 14.99 -2.43 -13.74
CA LYS A 566 14.83 -1.43 -12.65
C LYS A 566 13.43 -1.40 -12.02
N ASP A 567 12.42 -2.03 -12.61
CA ASP A 567 11.03 -1.87 -12.15
C ASP A 567 10.55 -2.97 -11.19
N GLU A 568 11.10 -4.19 -11.26
CA GLU A 568 10.78 -5.29 -10.33
C GLU A 568 11.54 -5.12 -8.99
N VAL A 569 12.73 -4.52 -9.04
CA VAL A 569 13.56 -4.26 -7.83
C VAL A 569 13.08 -3.04 -7.03
N LYS A 570 12.40 -2.07 -7.66
CA LYS A 570 11.71 -0.96 -6.95
C LYS A 570 10.66 -1.47 -5.96
N GLU A 571 10.07 -2.65 -6.19
CA GLU A 571 9.10 -3.25 -5.27
C GLU A 571 9.78 -3.92 -4.07
N HIS A 572 10.93 -4.58 -4.28
CA HIS A 572 11.76 -5.17 -3.22
C HIS A 572 12.49 -4.12 -2.36
N LEU A 573 12.95 -3.00 -2.96
CA LEU A 573 13.59 -1.89 -2.23
C LEU A 573 12.61 -1.12 -1.31
N LYS A 574 11.30 -1.19 -1.56
CA LYS A 574 10.30 -0.64 -0.62
C LYS A 574 10.27 -1.39 0.73
N TRP A 575 10.65 -2.66 0.75
CA TRP A 575 10.83 -3.45 1.98
C TRP A 575 12.11 -3.08 2.74
N VAL A 576 13.20 -2.79 2.01
CA VAL A 576 14.42 -2.19 2.57
C VAL A 576 14.12 -0.82 3.18
N HIS A 577 13.17 -0.07 2.61
CA HIS A 577 12.70 1.23 3.14
C HIS A 577 12.04 1.13 4.52
N ILE A 578 11.41 0.00 4.87
CA ILE A 578 10.86 -0.25 6.23
C ILE A 578 12.00 -0.46 7.23
N LYS A 579 13.07 -1.13 6.82
CA LYS A 579 14.28 -1.36 7.62
C LYS A 579 15.09 -0.07 7.81
N VAL A 580 15.25 0.73 6.75
CA VAL A 580 15.81 2.09 6.81
C VAL A 580 14.95 3.00 7.70
N ARG A 581 13.62 2.85 7.71
CA ARG A 581 12.77 3.58 8.68
C ARG A 581 12.97 3.13 10.12
N VAL A 582 13.18 1.84 10.38
CA VAL A 582 13.48 1.33 11.73
C VAL A 582 14.87 1.81 12.18
N GLU A 583 15.87 1.79 11.30
CA GLU A 583 17.23 2.28 11.60
C GLU A 583 17.31 3.80 11.69
N ILE A 584 16.59 4.56 10.86
CA ILE A 584 16.44 6.02 11.00
C ILE A 584 15.72 6.33 12.32
N CYS A 585 14.68 5.59 12.69
CA CYS A 585 14.03 5.75 14.00
C CYS A 585 15.01 5.44 15.14
N ILE A 586 15.82 4.38 15.04
CA ILE A 586 16.85 4.02 16.05
C ILE A 586 17.96 5.08 16.10
N ALA A 587 18.43 5.60 14.96
CA ALA A 587 19.42 6.68 14.87
C ALA A 587 18.89 8.02 15.41
N TYR A 588 17.60 8.31 15.25
CA TYR A 588 16.96 9.48 15.87
C TYR A 588 16.78 9.32 17.39
N LEU A 589 16.49 8.11 17.87
CA LEU A 589 16.48 7.77 19.29
C LEU A 589 17.87 7.92 19.95
N VAL A 590 18.95 7.87 19.15
CA VAL A 590 20.35 8.12 19.53
C VAL A 590 20.67 9.62 19.59
N ARG A 591 20.22 10.43 18.61
CA ARG A 591 20.51 11.89 18.60
C ARG A 591 19.74 12.68 19.65
N GLY A 592 18.51 12.29 19.97
CA GLY A 592 17.71 12.95 21.02
C GLY A 592 18.29 12.83 22.44
N GLY A 593 19.34 12.00 22.63
CA GLY A 593 20.05 11.86 23.90
C GLY A 593 21.47 12.45 23.92
N SER A 594 22.00 12.97 22.80
CA SER A 594 23.44 13.30 22.68
C SER A 594 23.75 14.75 22.28
N LYS A 595 22.78 15.67 22.36
CA LYS A 595 23.10 17.11 22.33
C LYS A 595 22.43 17.80 23.50
N GLY A 596 23.24 18.36 24.40
CA GLY A 596 22.82 19.31 25.43
C GLY A 596 22.38 20.65 24.83
N GLY A 597 21.47 20.64 23.86
CA GLY A 597 20.86 21.80 23.22
C GLY A 597 19.34 21.76 23.42
N ASN A 598 18.75 22.95 23.60
CA ASN A 598 17.34 23.20 23.94
C ASN A 598 16.33 22.13 23.46
N GLU A 599 15.52 21.63 24.40
CA GLU A 599 14.45 20.62 24.18
C GLU A 599 13.48 20.94 23.03
N GLN A 600 13.34 22.21 22.65
CA GLN A 600 12.46 22.65 21.56
C GLN A 600 12.96 22.28 20.15
N ASP A 601 14.28 22.18 19.93
CA ASP A 601 14.84 21.85 18.62
C ASP A 601 14.82 20.33 18.36
N GLY A 602 15.05 19.51 19.39
CA GLY A 602 14.92 18.05 19.31
C GLY A 602 13.49 17.58 19.04
N GLU A 603 12.48 18.30 19.55
CA GLU A 603 11.06 18.02 19.31
C GLU A 603 10.65 18.36 17.87
N ARG A 604 11.24 19.41 17.29
CA ARG A 604 10.98 19.84 15.90
C ARG A 604 11.62 18.90 14.89
N GLU A 605 12.86 18.48 15.12
CA GLU A 605 13.57 17.50 14.29
C GLU A 605 12.91 16.12 14.31
N ALA A 606 12.41 15.66 15.47
CA ALA A 606 11.67 14.40 15.59
C ALA A 606 10.31 14.44 14.86
N ARG A 607 9.60 15.58 14.89
CA ARG A 607 8.34 15.77 14.15
C ARG A 607 8.57 15.74 12.64
N VAL A 608 9.67 16.34 12.15
CA VAL A 608 10.04 16.30 10.72
C VAL A 608 10.44 14.89 10.28
N ALA A 609 11.17 14.14 11.10
CA ALA A 609 11.55 12.75 10.79
C ALA A 609 10.35 11.79 10.76
N VAL A 610 9.39 11.94 11.68
CA VAL A 610 8.12 11.21 11.65
C VAL A 610 7.31 11.59 10.41
N GLN A 611 7.31 12.86 10.02
CA GLN A 611 6.59 13.33 8.83
C GLN A 611 7.22 12.77 7.53
N VAL A 612 8.55 12.78 7.41
CA VAL A 612 9.29 12.18 6.28
C VAL A 612 9.10 10.65 6.23
N ALA A 613 9.10 9.96 7.38
CA ALA A 613 8.79 8.54 7.47
C ALA A 613 7.31 8.22 7.19
N VAL A 614 6.40 9.19 7.29
CA VAL A 614 4.98 9.03 6.94
C VAL A 614 4.73 9.35 5.46
N ASP A 615 5.48 10.29 4.89
CA ASP A 615 5.26 10.89 3.56
C ASP A 615 6.11 10.29 2.43
N ALA A 616 7.19 9.55 2.73
CA ALA A 616 8.00 8.91 1.68
C ALA A 616 7.26 7.96 0.69
N PRO A 617 6.05 7.39 0.97
CA PRO A 617 5.32 6.64 -0.07
C PRO A 617 4.80 7.53 -1.21
N LEU A 618 4.73 8.86 -1.03
CA LEU A 618 4.20 9.80 -2.03
C LEU A 618 5.20 10.12 -3.15
N VAL A 619 6.51 10.01 -2.89
CA VAL A 619 7.56 10.53 -3.80
C VAL A 619 7.88 9.59 -4.96
N MET A 620 7.50 8.31 -4.89
CA MET A 620 7.86 7.29 -5.89
C MET A 620 6.66 6.79 -6.73
N ALA A 621 5.56 7.55 -6.77
CA ALA A 621 4.50 7.37 -7.75
C ALA A 621 4.58 8.53 -8.75
N GLU A 622 4.96 8.24 -9.98
CA GLU A 622 5.15 9.21 -11.07
C GLU A 622 3.99 10.23 -11.17
N HIS A 623 4.37 11.50 -11.35
CA HIS A 623 3.54 12.69 -11.56
C HIS A 623 2.33 12.86 -10.63
N VAL A 624 2.59 13.04 -9.34
CA VAL A 624 1.66 13.75 -8.45
C VAL A 624 2.20 15.15 -8.22
N ASN A 625 1.60 16.16 -8.85
CA ASN A 625 1.78 17.56 -8.43
C ASN A 625 1.41 17.66 -6.95
N MET A 626 2.41 17.92 -6.10
CA MET A 626 2.17 18.23 -4.70
C MET A 626 1.70 19.68 -4.59
N TYR A 627 0.49 19.88 -4.07
CA TYR A 627 0.03 21.19 -3.58
C TYR A 627 0.56 21.39 -2.15
N ASP A 628 1.40 22.39 -1.93
CA ASP A 628 1.74 22.86 -0.58
C ASP A 628 0.58 23.72 -0.06
N TRP A 629 -0.15 23.20 0.94
CA TRP A 629 -1.34 23.85 1.51
C TRP A 629 -1.00 25.05 2.40
N ASN A 630 0.28 25.36 2.63
CA ASN A 630 0.68 26.53 3.41
C ASN A 630 1.16 27.72 2.55
N ASP A 631 1.75 27.49 1.37
CA ASP A 631 2.37 28.57 0.58
C ASP A 631 1.98 28.64 -0.91
N GLY A 632 1.10 27.77 -1.42
CA GLY A 632 0.45 27.97 -2.73
C GLY A 632 1.33 27.83 -3.98
N GLU A 633 2.56 27.34 -3.87
CA GLU A 633 3.39 26.98 -5.03
C GLU A 633 3.25 25.49 -5.41
N VAL A 634 3.27 25.22 -6.72
CA VAL A 634 3.27 23.88 -7.33
C VAL A 634 4.70 23.55 -7.75
N PHE A 635 5.24 22.43 -7.29
CA PHE A 635 6.57 21.94 -7.69
C PHE A 635 6.48 20.61 -8.46
N GLU A 636 7.16 20.55 -9.60
CA GLU A 636 7.46 19.31 -10.33
C GLU A 636 8.81 18.76 -9.83
N ILE A 637 8.86 17.47 -9.48
CA ILE A 637 10.10 16.77 -9.12
C ILE A 637 10.40 15.77 -10.25
N GLY A 638 11.62 15.82 -10.81
CA GLY A 638 12.08 14.89 -11.83
C GLY A 638 12.72 13.61 -11.24
N ASP A 639 13.01 12.64 -12.11
CA ASP A 639 13.30 11.23 -11.79
C ASP A 639 14.66 10.93 -11.11
N SER A 640 15.33 11.91 -10.46
CA SER A 640 16.67 11.69 -9.90
C SER A 640 16.75 11.74 -8.36
N LEU A 641 17.47 10.78 -7.77
CA LEU A 641 17.83 10.74 -6.33
C LEU A 641 18.59 12.00 -5.87
N GLN A 642 19.23 12.70 -6.80
CA GLN A 642 20.00 13.91 -6.57
C GLN A 642 19.08 15.13 -6.33
N GLU A 643 17.93 15.21 -7.00
CA GLU A 643 16.92 16.24 -6.77
C GLU A 643 16.18 16.07 -5.44
N VAL A 644 15.98 14.82 -4.99
CA VAL A 644 15.46 14.51 -3.65
C VAL A 644 16.44 14.96 -2.55
N SER A 645 17.74 14.81 -2.79
CA SER A 645 18.80 15.31 -1.89
C SER A 645 18.82 16.84 -1.84
N GLU A 646 18.64 17.53 -2.97
CA GLU A 646 18.52 18.99 -2.99
C GLU A 646 17.25 19.50 -2.30
N TRP A 647 16.13 18.78 -2.44
CA TRP A 647 14.89 19.09 -1.73
C TRP A 647 15.05 18.97 -0.20
N LEU A 648 15.77 17.94 0.27
CA LEU A 648 16.11 17.79 1.69
C LEU A 648 17.10 18.87 2.19
N GLY A 649 18.03 19.31 1.35
CA GLY A 649 19.01 20.36 1.67
C GLY A 649 18.37 21.75 1.85
N ARG A 650 17.34 22.12 1.07
CA ARG A 650 16.72 23.45 1.09
C ARG A 650 15.84 23.73 2.32
N ARG A 651 15.43 22.71 3.09
CA ARG A 651 14.62 22.87 4.34
C ARG A 651 15.44 22.99 5.64
N HIS A 652 16.66 23.54 5.57
CA HIS A 652 17.54 23.77 6.72
C HIS A 652 17.91 22.50 7.52
N LEU A 653 18.24 21.40 6.84
CA LEU A 653 18.77 20.17 7.47
C LEU A 653 20.29 20.00 7.35
N GLY A 654 21.00 20.91 6.66
CA GLY A 654 22.47 21.01 6.72
C GLY A 654 23.27 19.85 6.12
N PHE A 655 22.68 19.03 5.25
CA PHE A 655 23.40 18.00 4.49
C PHE A 655 23.38 18.39 3.00
N ASN A 656 24.57 18.46 2.39
CA ASN A 656 24.74 18.90 1.00
C ASN A 656 25.02 17.73 0.04
N SER A 657 25.36 16.54 0.56
CA SER A 657 25.66 15.36 -0.26
C SER A 657 25.49 14.03 0.50
N PHE A 658 25.38 12.92 -0.24
CA PHE A 658 25.39 11.56 0.32
C PHE A 658 26.76 11.20 0.94
N SER A 659 27.84 11.81 0.44
CA SER A 659 29.19 11.68 1.01
C SER A 659 29.31 12.27 2.42
N ASP A 660 28.50 13.27 2.79
CA ASP A 660 28.49 13.83 4.15
C ASP A 660 27.96 12.81 5.19
N ILE A 661 27.21 11.79 4.73
CA ILE A 661 26.66 10.70 5.56
C ILE A 661 27.72 9.61 5.76
N GLU A 662 28.52 9.30 4.74
CA GLU A 662 29.66 8.39 4.81
C GLU A 662 30.77 8.92 5.74
N GLU A 663 31.13 10.20 5.62
CA GLU A 663 32.20 10.84 6.40
C GLU A 663 31.83 10.95 7.90
N MET A 664 30.53 11.09 8.21
CA MET A 664 30.01 11.09 9.58
C MET A 664 30.06 9.69 10.24
N TRP A 665 30.01 8.62 9.45
CA TRP A 665 30.11 7.24 9.93
C TRP A 665 31.56 6.78 10.14
N GLU A 666 32.48 7.16 9.24
CA GLU A 666 33.92 6.92 9.44
C GLU A 666 34.46 7.66 10.67
N SER A 667 33.96 8.87 10.94
CA SER A 667 34.32 9.65 12.14
C SER A 667 33.80 9.02 13.45
N SER A 668 32.69 8.28 13.41
CA SER A 668 32.15 7.56 14.58
C SER A 668 32.88 6.25 14.85
N ALA A 669 33.41 5.60 13.80
CA ALA A 669 34.26 4.41 13.91
C ALA A 669 35.67 4.70 14.47
N GLN A 670 36.11 5.97 14.46
CA GLN A 670 37.37 6.41 15.05
C GLN A 670 37.25 6.85 16.53
N MET A 671 36.04 6.83 17.11
CA MET A 671 35.81 7.11 18.54
C MET A 671 35.51 5.83 19.37
N GLU A 672 35.62 4.64 18.78
CA GLU A 672 35.90 3.37 19.47
C GLU A 672 37.42 3.15 19.58
#